data_AF-A0A7K1KJM0-F1
#
_entry.id   AF-A0A7K1KJM0-F1
#
_cell.length_a   1.000
_cell.length_b   1.000
_cell.length_c   1.000
_cell.angle_alpha   90.00
_cell.angle_beta   90.00
_cell.angle_gamma   90.00
#
_symmetry.space_group_name_H-M   'P 1'
#
loop_
_entity.id
_entity.type
_entity.pdbx_description
1 polymer ?
#
loop_
_entity_poly.entity_id
_entity_poly.type
_entity_poly.pdbx_seq_one_letter_code
_entity_poly.pdbx_strand_id
1 'polypeptide(L)'
;MPTMKIHTITPPFLRTFAMLALAALFLASCAPRLTVPSADLLSTPNLIVEADAAWERRNYEAAELYYAALLERPDLTPDALPKVYERLADSALRSGHNHQARIALETWANMDASVVRLRSWERLYLDTMAALNRGERLRNHLRWLLATSDLPWETRADAALWYGEYFRNRGDFDRSLETLAEFYAQAPSTADRAAMEAAYRATLQSLDNTRVIELSRAVTAEGQWRFPYVLVGFERGVRDASDKAAWSGIWRTMRTLAARGELVERAPLEQTLAALEARFGLPRVGVVLALPLSGPFGKMGAGILRGAGLAQWRLAQDAMDVDLRVINTDTPGWEARLAALPAHYSVVGGPLQVQNFRLLSEGAKGRRILDTRAVFAFLSSLGELTEGRDAWRFFSSRDDEVRSLVRLSVDQLNIKDLAIFYPEEAFGRTMAETFYREAAPLGARVRGMQSYPPRELKEWSRRVARLLKVPADFKDNKDAPLDPPDFGAVFLPDGWSQAQTLLPNFFFYEGDQLLYLGTSLWSRALDSARNIDEHYYRLAVCPGAWWEGSEGGRALQAALTGEGLGQADLWVALGYDFVRFAGKLGTLPAGWNPADVNERIASASSMDFSMAPISWDGQGVAMQEMYLFSPARNGKRLVNAATLADAIAKARERRERRLEAYEKRIEGGGR
;
A
#
# COMPACT_ATOMS: atom_id res chain seq x y z
N MET A 1 -25.45 23.72 -51.06
CA MET A 1 -25.05 23.31 -52.43
C MET A 1 -23.54 23.12 -52.41
N PRO A 2 -22.97 22.02 -52.95
CA PRO A 2 -23.49 21.19 -54.02
C PRO A 2 -23.91 19.78 -53.58
N THR A 3 -24.85 19.26 -54.36
CA THR A 3 -25.44 17.93 -54.30
C THR A 3 -24.52 16.91 -54.99
N MET A 4 -24.13 15.85 -54.29
CA MET A 4 -23.59 14.65 -54.91
C MET A 4 -24.57 13.51 -54.64
N LYS A 5 -25.12 13.01 -55.73
CA LYS A 5 -26.17 12.00 -55.82
C LYS A 5 -25.50 10.72 -56.37
N ILE A 6 -26.06 9.56 -56.01
CA ILE A 6 -26.07 8.29 -56.79
C ILE A 6 -24.81 7.38 -56.60
N HIS A 7 -24.84 6.06 -56.37
CA HIS A 7 -25.84 4.97 -56.39
C HIS A 7 -25.40 3.87 -55.40
N THR A 8 -26.28 3.35 -54.56
CA THR A 8 -26.10 2.05 -53.87
C THR A 8 -26.60 0.91 -54.76
N ILE A 9 -25.66 0.13 -55.31
CA ILE A 9 -25.95 -1.11 -56.02
C ILE A 9 -26.03 -2.23 -54.99
N THR A 10 -27.23 -2.65 -54.62
CA THR A 10 -27.47 -3.91 -53.90
C THR A 10 -27.42 -5.08 -54.89
N PRO A 11 -26.59 -6.11 -54.68
CA PRO A 11 -26.53 -7.26 -55.57
C PRO A 11 -27.78 -8.16 -55.39
N PRO A 12 -28.24 -8.85 -56.45
CA PRO A 12 -29.51 -9.60 -56.46
C PRO A 12 -29.48 -10.91 -55.64
N PHE A 13 -28.35 -11.25 -55.01
CA PHE A 13 -28.17 -12.49 -54.26
C PHE A 13 -28.81 -12.51 -52.87
N LEU A 14 -29.16 -11.34 -52.30
CA LEU A 14 -29.78 -11.29 -50.97
C LEU A 14 -31.30 -11.60 -50.96
N ARG A 15 -32.00 -11.45 -52.10
CA ARG A 15 -33.45 -11.73 -52.16
C ARG A 15 -33.76 -13.22 -52.30
N THR A 16 -32.88 -13.99 -52.93
CA THR A 16 -33.02 -15.44 -53.09
C THR A 16 -32.69 -16.20 -51.81
N PHE A 17 -31.73 -15.74 -51.00
CA PHE A 17 -31.46 -16.31 -49.67
C PHE A 17 -32.56 -15.98 -48.65
N ALA A 18 -33.14 -14.77 -48.71
CA ALA A 18 -34.26 -14.40 -47.85
C ALA A 18 -35.54 -15.22 -48.15
N MET A 19 -35.81 -15.57 -49.42
CA MET A 19 -36.95 -16.44 -49.77
C MET A 19 -36.71 -17.92 -49.44
N LEU A 20 -35.47 -18.43 -49.54
CA LEU A 20 -35.15 -19.80 -49.12
C LEU A 20 -35.12 -19.97 -47.59
N ALA A 21 -34.71 -18.94 -46.84
CA ALA A 21 -34.82 -18.93 -45.39
C ALA A 21 -36.27 -18.81 -44.91
N LEU A 22 -37.12 -18.05 -45.62
CA LEU A 22 -38.57 -18.00 -45.33
C LEU A 22 -39.27 -19.33 -45.67
N ALA A 23 -38.88 -20.01 -46.75
CA ALA A 23 -39.44 -21.32 -47.11
C ALA A 23 -38.99 -22.46 -46.18
N ALA A 24 -37.76 -22.39 -45.64
CA ALA A 24 -37.28 -23.32 -44.61
C ALA A 24 -37.98 -23.10 -43.24
N LEU A 25 -38.48 -21.90 -42.95
CA LEU A 25 -39.30 -21.61 -41.77
C LEU A 25 -40.74 -22.13 -41.88
N PHE A 26 -41.25 -22.39 -43.09
CA PHE A 26 -42.58 -23.00 -43.27
C PHE A 26 -42.57 -24.54 -43.29
N LEU A 27 -41.42 -25.19 -43.49
CA LEU A 27 -41.31 -26.66 -43.53
C LEU A 27 -40.84 -27.29 -42.21
N ALA A 28 -40.47 -26.49 -41.21
CA ALA A 28 -40.20 -26.95 -39.83
C ALA A 28 -41.42 -26.91 -38.90
N SER A 29 -42.61 -26.51 -39.39
CA SER A 29 -43.83 -26.37 -38.58
C SER A 29 -44.66 -27.66 -38.43
N CYS A 30 -44.20 -28.79 -38.95
CA CYS A 30 -44.84 -30.09 -38.74
C CYS A 30 -44.06 -30.93 -37.73
N ALA A 31 -43.83 -30.39 -36.54
CA ALA A 31 -43.71 -31.25 -35.36
C ALA A 31 -45.11 -31.80 -35.06
N PRO A 32 -45.29 -33.10 -34.79
CA PRO A 32 -46.59 -33.61 -34.39
C PRO A 32 -47.01 -32.85 -33.13
N ARG A 33 -48.12 -32.10 -33.21
CA ARG A 33 -48.81 -31.63 -32.00
C ARG A 33 -49.12 -32.89 -31.21
N LEU A 34 -48.39 -33.10 -30.11
CA LEU A 34 -48.78 -34.04 -29.08
C LEU A 34 -50.22 -33.69 -28.72
N THR A 35 -51.16 -34.48 -29.22
CA THR A 35 -52.56 -34.40 -28.83
C THR A 35 -52.57 -34.66 -27.33
N VAL A 36 -52.76 -33.60 -26.54
CA VAL A 36 -52.98 -33.68 -25.09
C VAL A 36 -54.33 -34.37 -24.92
N PRO A 37 -54.41 -35.60 -24.38
CA PRO A 37 -55.69 -36.18 -24.00
C PRO A 37 -56.54 -35.16 -23.22
N SER A 38 -57.84 -35.08 -23.51
CA SER A 38 -58.72 -34.24 -22.69
C SER A 38 -58.74 -34.79 -21.26
N ALA A 39 -58.39 -33.97 -20.28
CA ALA A 39 -58.35 -34.34 -18.86
C ALA A 39 -59.70 -34.91 -18.39
N ASP A 40 -60.81 -34.45 -18.98
CA ASP A 40 -62.17 -34.90 -18.67
C ASP A 40 -62.45 -36.36 -19.07
N LEU A 41 -61.72 -36.88 -20.06
CA LEU A 41 -61.91 -38.24 -20.59
C LEU A 41 -61.07 -39.29 -19.86
N LEU A 42 -60.18 -38.87 -18.96
CA LEU A 42 -59.31 -39.76 -18.20
C LEU A 42 -59.92 -40.08 -16.83
N SER A 43 -59.90 -41.36 -16.45
CA SER A 43 -60.15 -41.77 -15.07
C SER A 43 -59.07 -41.21 -14.15
N THR A 44 -59.37 -41.00 -12.87
CA THR A 44 -58.43 -40.43 -11.89
C THR A 44 -57.07 -41.16 -11.86
N PRO A 45 -56.98 -42.52 -11.88
CA PRO A 45 -55.70 -43.21 -11.97
C PRO A 45 -54.91 -42.91 -13.26
N ASN A 46 -55.59 -42.86 -14.40
CA ASN A 46 -54.95 -42.56 -15.69
C ASN A 46 -54.52 -41.09 -15.77
N LEU A 47 -55.30 -40.19 -15.18
CA LEU A 47 -54.98 -38.77 -15.11
C LEU A 47 -53.73 -38.51 -14.25
N ILE A 48 -53.54 -39.23 -13.14
CA ILE A 48 -52.30 -39.18 -12.34
C ILE A 48 -51.09 -39.61 -13.20
N VAL A 49 -51.21 -40.72 -13.93
CA VAL A 49 -50.13 -41.22 -14.79
C VAL A 49 -49.77 -40.22 -15.88
N GLU A 50 -50.76 -39.64 -16.56
CA GLU A 50 -50.53 -38.63 -17.60
C GLU A 50 -49.97 -37.31 -17.03
N ALA A 51 -50.40 -36.90 -15.83
CA ALA A 51 -49.86 -35.72 -15.14
C ALA A 51 -48.38 -35.90 -14.77
N ASP A 52 -48.02 -37.05 -14.18
CA ASP A 52 -46.64 -37.40 -13.86
C ASP A 52 -45.79 -37.48 -15.14
N ALA A 53 -46.27 -38.16 -16.18
CA ALA A 53 -45.56 -38.27 -17.46
C ALA A 53 -45.36 -36.90 -18.14
N ALA A 54 -46.35 -36.01 -18.08
CA ALA A 54 -46.24 -34.66 -18.62
C ALA A 54 -45.17 -33.84 -17.87
N TRP A 55 -45.15 -33.94 -16.53
CA TRP A 55 -44.16 -33.27 -15.70
C TRP A 55 -42.74 -33.81 -15.94
N GLU A 56 -42.57 -35.14 -16.00
CA GLU A 56 -41.28 -35.78 -16.29
C GLU A 56 -40.74 -35.40 -17.68
N ARG A 57 -41.62 -35.24 -18.67
CA ARG A 57 -41.29 -34.77 -20.03
C ARG A 57 -41.06 -33.26 -20.10
N ARG A 58 -41.15 -32.53 -18.98
CA ARG A 58 -41.06 -31.06 -18.89
C ARG A 58 -42.11 -30.33 -19.73
N ASN A 59 -43.24 -30.97 -20.01
CA ASN A 59 -44.39 -30.34 -20.63
C ASN A 59 -45.25 -29.70 -19.53
N TYR A 60 -44.78 -28.57 -19.01
CA TYR A 60 -45.36 -27.92 -17.83
C TYR A 60 -46.77 -27.38 -18.06
N GLU A 61 -47.11 -26.96 -19.29
CA GLU A 61 -48.47 -26.53 -19.63
C GLU A 61 -49.47 -27.69 -19.49
N ALA A 62 -49.14 -28.87 -20.03
CA ALA A 62 -49.99 -30.06 -19.91
C ALA A 62 -50.01 -30.59 -18.47
N ALA A 63 -48.85 -30.60 -17.79
CA ALA A 63 -48.76 -31.02 -16.40
C ALA A 63 -49.62 -30.15 -15.49
N GLU A 64 -49.55 -28.83 -15.64
CA GLU A 64 -50.39 -27.88 -14.91
C GLU A 64 -51.88 -28.15 -15.13
N LEU A 65 -52.30 -28.32 -16.39
CA LEU A 65 -53.68 -28.65 -16.73
C LEU A 65 -54.15 -29.93 -16.03
N TYR A 66 -53.35 -31.00 -16.08
CA TYR A 66 -53.72 -32.28 -15.49
C TYR A 66 -53.73 -32.25 -13.96
N TYR A 67 -52.75 -31.60 -13.33
CA TYR A 67 -52.73 -31.45 -11.87
C TYR A 67 -53.85 -30.53 -11.37
N ALA A 68 -54.20 -29.49 -12.11
CA ALA A 68 -55.37 -28.67 -11.78
C ALA A 68 -56.68 -29.48 -11.88
N ALA A 69 -56.83 -30.27 -12.95
CA ALA A 69 -57.99 -31.15 -13.11
C ALA A 69 -58.07 -32.24 -12.04
N LEU A 70 -56.93 -32.76 -11.57
CA LEU A 70 -56.88 -33.71 -10.45
C LEU A 70 -57.47 -33.11 -9.16
N LEU A 71 -57.24 -31.84 -8.87
CA LEU A 71 -57.77 -31.17 -7.68
C LEU A 71 -59.30 -31.01 -7.71
N GLU A 72 -59.93 -31.14 -8.87
CA GLU A 72 -61.38 -31.12 -9.03
C GLU A 72 -62.02 -32.51 -8.89
N ARG A 73 -61.22 -33.59 -8.84
CA ARG A 73 -61.72 -34.96 -8.76
C ARG A 73 -62.16 -35.32 -7.34
N PRO A 74 -63.44 -35.71 -7.13
CA PRO A 74 -63.95 -36.04 -5.79
C PRO A 74 -63.40 -37.36 -5.23
N ASP A 75 -62.87 -38.22 -6.10
CA ASP A 75 -62.27 -39.51 -5.78
C ASP A 75 -60.74 -39.45 -5.59
N LEU A 76 -60.13 -38.25 -5.64
CA LEU A 76 -58.71 -38.08 -5.35
C LEU A 76 -58.43 -38.34 -3.86
N THR A 77 -57.48 -39.23 -3.58
CA THR A 77 -57.14 -39.56 -2.20
C THR A 77 -56.38 -38.41 -1.52
N PRO A 78 -56.65 -38.13 -0.23
CA PRO A 78 -55.93 -37.08 0.50
C PRO A 78 -54.41 -37.25 0.51
N ASP A 79 -53.92 -38.50 0.51
CA ASP A 79 -52.48 -38.82 0.51
C ASP A 79 -51.78 -38.38 -0.79
N ALA A 80 -52.50 -38.21 -1.89
CA ALA A 80 -51.94 -37.74 -3.16
C ALA A 80 -51.79 -36.22 -3.22
N LEU A 81 -52.53 -35.47 -2.38
CA LEU A 81 -52.60 -34.01 -2.44
C LEU A 81 -51.24 -33.30 -2.32
N PRO A 82 -50.32 -33.70 -1.40
CA PRO A 82 -49.02 -33.02 -1.29
C PRO A 82 -48.21 -33.06 -2.58
N LYS A 83 -48.13 -34.23 -3.23
CA LYS A 83 -47.44 -34.39 -4.52
C LYS A 83 -48.13 -33.59 -5.63
N VAL A 84 -49.46 -33.59 -5.66
CA VAL A 84 -50.24 -32.83 -6.65
C VAL A 84 -49.98 -31.32 -6.50
N TYR A 85 -50.00 -30.77 -5.28
CA TYR A 85 -49.73 -29.35 -5.07
C TYR A 85 -48.26 -28.97 -5.34
N GLU A 86 -47.30 -29.82 -4.97
CA GLU A 86 -45.88 -29.61 -5.32
C GLU A 86 -45.69 -29.49 -6.84
N ARG A 87 -46.22 -30.48 -7.58
CA ARG A 87 -46.06 -30.56 -9.04
C ARG A 87 -46.87 -29.49 -9.75
N LEU A 88 -48.04 -29.15 -9.24
CA LEU A 88 -48.84 -28.03 -9.75
C LEU A 88 -48.10 -26.71 -9.56
N ALA A 89 -47.50 -26.48 -8.39
CA ALA A 89 -46.75 -25.27 -8.10
C ALA A 89 -45.56 -25.08 -9.06
N ASP A 90 -44.73 -26.12 -9.25
CA ASP A 90 -43.61 -26.07 -10.19
C ASP A 90 -44.10 -25.89 -11.63
N SER A 91 -45.10 -26.66 -12.07
CA SER A 91 -45.64 -26.56 -13.43
C SER A 91 -46.20 -25.18 -13.72
N ALA A 92 -47.04 -24.64 -12.83
CA ALA A 92 -47.63 -23.32 -12.96
C ALA A 92 -46.57 -22.20 -12.98
N LEU A 93 -45.52 -22.31 -12.17
CA LEU A 93 -44.40 -21.36 -12.20
C LEU A 93 -43.67 -21.40 -13.55
N ARG A 94 -43.40 -22.61 -14.07
CA ARG A 94 -42.70 -22.80 -15.36
C ARG A 94 -43.55 -22.36 -16.56
N SER A 95 -44.87 -22.46 -16.47
CA SER A 95 -45.83 -21.96 -17.46
C SER A 95 -46.08 -20.44 -17.36
N GLY A 96 -45.55 -19.76 -16.34
CA GLY A 96 -45.76 -18.32 -16.12
C GLY A 96 -47.04 -17.96 -15.35
N HIS A 97 -47.81 -18.94 -14.89
CA HIS A 97 -49.02 -18.77 -14.08
C HIS A 97 -48.68 -18.60 -12.59
N ASN A 98 -47.90 -17.57 -12.27
CA ASN A 98 -47.30 -17.35 -10.94
C ASN A 98 -48.32 -17.22 -9.78
N HIS A 99 -49.54 -16.75 -10.06
CA HIS A 99 -50.60 -16.68 -9.05
C HIS A 99 -51.08 -18.06 -8.61
N GLN A 100 -51.22 -18.99 -9.57
CA GLN A 100 -51.60 -20.38 -9.32
C GLN A 100 -50.47 -21.12 -8.60
N ALA A 101 -49.22 -20.89 -9.02
CA ALA A 101 -48.04 -21.40 -8.31
C ALA A 101 -48.04 -21.00 -6.83
N ARG A 102 -48.31 -19.72 -6.53
CA ARG A 102 -48.39 -19.23 -5.14
C ARG A 102 -49.51 -19.91 -4.36
N ILE A 103 -50.72 -20.03 -4.93
CA ILE A 103 -51.86 -20.66 -4.25
C ILE A 103 -51.54 -22.12 -3.95
N ALA A 104 -50.96 -22.85 -4.91
CA ALA A 104 -50.56 -24.24 -4.72
C ALA A 104 -49.50 -24.39 -3.61
N LEU A 105 -48.48 -23.52 -3.59
CA LEU A 105 -47.45 -23.53 -2.54
C LEU A 105 -47.98 -23.21 -1.14
N GLU A 106 -48.84 -22.19 -1.02
CA GLU A 106 -49.47 -21.82 0.26
C GLU A 106 -50.40 -22.94 0.74
N THR A 107 -51.14 -23.58 -0.16
CA THR A 107 -52.01 -24.71 0.18
C THR A 107 -51.19 -25.92 0.63
N TRP A 108 -50.11 -26.24 -0.08
CA TRP A 108 -49.20 -27.32 0.31
C TRP A 108 -48.60 -27.09 1.70
N ALA A 109 -48.12 -25.88 1.98
CA ALA A 109 -47.57 -25.52 3.29
C ALA A 109 -48.60 -25.50 4.42
N ASN A 110 -49.87 -25.19 4.12
CA ASN A 110 -50.96 -25.26 5.10
C ASN A 110 -51.35 -26.71 5.44
N MET A 111 -51.16 -27.65 4.52
CA MET A 111 -51.42 -29.08 4.74
C MET A 111 -50.32 -29.74 5.56
N ASP A 112 -49.06 -29.44 5.23
CA ASP A 112 -47.90 -29.96 5.94
C ASP A 112 -46.90 -28.82 6.16
N ALA A 113 -46.88 -28.28 7.37
CA ALA A 113 -45.97 -27.19 7.72
C ALA A 113 -44.49 -27.59 7.66
N SER A 114 -44.15 -28.88 7.62
CA SER A 114 -42.77 -29.35 7.54
C SER A 114 -42.14 -29.15 6.15
N VAL A 115 -42.96 -28.95 5.11
CA VAL A 115 -42.50 -28.80 3.71
C VAL A 115 -41.65 -27.56 3.52
N VAL A 116 -41.82 -26.52 4.36
CA VAL A 116 -40.98 -25.30 4.34
C VAL A 116 -39.52 -25.59 4.68
N ARG A 117 -39.23 -26.77 5.24
CA ARG A 117 -37.86 -27.25 5.49
C ARG A 117 -37.20 -27.81 4.24
N LEU A 118 -37.99 -28.17 3.23
CA LEU A 118 -37.50 -28.76 1.98
C LEU A 118 -36.88 -27.67 1.10
N ARG A 119 -35.68 -27.96 0.59
CA ARG A 119 -35.00 -27.10 -0.38
C ARG A 119 -35.83 -26.86 -1.64
N SER A 120 -36.54 -27.88 -2.12
CA SER A 120 -37.39 -27.78 -3.32
C SER A 120 -38.55 -26.79 -3.13
N TRP A 121 -39.24 -26.85 -1.98
CA TRP A 121 -40.32 -25.92 -1.66
C TRP A 121 -39.80 -24.50 -1.55
N GLU A 122 -38.70 -24.30 -0.80
CA GLU A 122 -38.10 -23.00 -0.57
C GLU A 122 -37.71 -22.32 -1.89
N ARG A 123 -37.07 -23.07 -2.80
CA ARG A 123 -36.70 -22.56 -4.13
C ARG A 123 -37.93 -22.13 -4.94
N LEU A 124 -38.96 -22.97 -5.00
CA LEU A 124 -40.21 -22.66 -5.71
C LEU A 124 -40.91 -21.43 -5.13
N TYR A 125 -40.92 -21.30 -3.80
CA TYR A 125 -41.48 -20.14 -3.12
C TYR A 125 -40.74 -18.86 -3.48
N LEU A 126 -39.41 -18.86 -3.39
CA LEU A 126 -38.59 -17.70 -3.71
C LEU A 126 -38.76 -17.27 -5.18
N ASP A 127 -38.67 -18.23 -6.13
CA ASP A 127 -38.87 -17.97 -7.56
C ASP A 127 -40.27 -17.41 -7.85
N THR A 128 -41.32 -17.98 -7.24
CA THR A 128 -42.70 -17.51 -7.38
C THR A 128 -42.90 -16.10 -6.83
N MET A 129 -42.35 -15.81 -5.64
CA MET A 129 -42.46 -14.48 -5.04
C MET A 129 -41.70 -13.42 -5.84
N ALA A 130 -40.54 -13.78 -6.42
CA ALA A 130 -39.80 -12.90 -7.31
C ALA A 130 -40.56 -12.63 -8.61
N ALA A 131 -41.15 -13.65 -9.23
CA ALA A 131 -41.93 -13.51 -10.45
C ALA A 131 -43.20 -12.65 -10.24
N LEU A 132 -43.79 -12.69 -9.03
CA LEU A 132 -44.90 -11.82 -8.63
C LEU A 132 -44.46 -10.42 -8.16
N ASN A 133 -43.18 -10.08 -8.23
CA ASN A 133 -42.62 -8.81 -7.73
C ASN A 133 -42.98 -8.51 -6.25
N ARG A 134 -43.06 -9.53 -5.39
CA ARG A 134 -43.40 -9.39 -3.97
C ARG A 134 -42.16 -9.07 -3.12
N GLY A 135 -41.47 -7.99 -3.46
CA GLY A 135 -40.18 -7.62 -2.84
C GLY A 135 -40.23 -7.44 -1.32
N GLU A 136 -41.32 -6.89 -0.77
CA GLU A 136 -41.48 -6.77 0.69
C GLU A 136 -41.59 -8.13 1.38
N ARG A 137 -42.34 -9.05 0.78
CA ARG A 137 -42.50 -10.41 1.29
C ARG A 137 -41.17 -11.16 1.28
N LEU A 138 -40.38 -11.01 0.22
CA LEU A 138 -39.02 -11.55 0.14
C LEU A 138 -38.08 -10.94 1.20
N ARG A 139 -38.15 -9.63 1.47
CA ARG A 139 -37.38 -9.01 2.56
C ARG A 139 -37.77 -9.55 3.93
N ASN A 140 -39.07 -9.73 4.18
CA ASN A 140 -39.56 -10.31 5.43
C ASN A 140 -39.10 -11.76 5.59
N HIS A 141 -39.15 -12.52 4.50
CA HIS A 141 -38.69 -13.91 4.45
C HIS A 141 -37.18 -14.03 4.70
N LEU A 142 -36.36 -13.20 4.05
CA LEU A 142 -34.92 -13.14 4.29
C LEU A 142 -34.59 -12.87 5.76
N ARG A 143 -35.29 -11.90 6.38
CA ARG A 143 -35.11 -11.60 7.82
C ARG A 143 -35.45 -12.81 8.69
N TRP A 144 -36.51 -13.53 8.36
CA TRP A 144 -36.88 -14.75 9.07
C TRP A 144 -35.83 -15.86 8.88
N LEU A 145 -35.32 -16.09 7.66
CA LEU A 145 -34.29 -17.08 7.38
C LEU A 145 -32.97 -16.82 8.12
N LEU A 146 -32.62 -15.55 8.31
CA LEU A 146 -31.43 -15.13 9.06
C LEU A 146 -31.60 -15.28 10.57
N ALA A 147 -32.83 -15.23 11.08
CA ALA A 147 -33.14 -15.36 12.50
C ALA A 147 -33.46 -16.81 12.94
N THR A 148 -33.92 -17.66 12.01
CA THR A 148 -34.35 -19.02 12.33
C THR A 148 -33.17 -20.01 12.40
N SER A 149 -33.18 -20.85 13.43
CA SER A 149 -32.28 -22.01 13.58
C SER A 149 -32.93 -23.35 13.21
N ASP A 150 -34.25 -23.36 12.97
CA ASP A 150 -35.04 -24.59 12.87
C ASP A 150 -35.01 -25.22 11.47
N LEU A 151 -34.53 -24.46 10.47
CA LEU A 151 -34.38 -24.93 9.10
C LEU A 151 -33.04 -25.67 8.90
N PRO A 152 -33.03 -26.75 8.10
CA PRO A 152 -31.80 -27.40 7.67
C PRO A 152 -30.85 -26.38 7.02
N TRP A 153 -29.57 -26.46 7.38
CA TRP A 153 -28.56 -25.55 6.86
C TRP A 153 -28.48 -25.56 5.34
N GLU A 154 -28.58 -26.73 4.68
CA GLU A 154 -28.55 -26.82 3.21
C GLU A 154 -29.64 -25.97 2.55
N THR A 155 -30.85 -25.97 3.11
CA THR A 155 -31.97 -25.14 2.64
C THR A 155 -31.66 -23.65 2.81
N ARG A 156 -31.09 -23.27 3.97
CA ARG A 156 -30.70 -21.87 4.25
C ARG A 156 -29.56 -21.40 3.33
N ALA A 157 -28.56 -22.24 3.08
CA ALA A 157 -27.43 -21.95 2.21
C ALA A 157 -27.87 -21.81 0.74
N ASP A 158 -28.78 -22.64 0.27
CA ASP A 158 -29.36 -22.51 -1.08
C ASP A 158 -30.17 -21.21 -1.23
N ALA A 159 -30.97 -20.86 -0.22
CA ALA A 159 -31.68 -19.59 -0.19
C ALA A 159 -30.71 -18.40 -0.17
N ALA A 160 -29.58 -18.48 0.53
CA ALA A 160 -28.56 -17.44 0.55
C ALA A 160 -27.99 -17.15 -0.85
N LEU A 161 -27.66 -18.21 -1.60
CA LEU A 161 -27.20 -18.07 -3.00
C LEU A 161 -28.28 -17.48 -3.90
N TRP A 162 -29.54 -17.89 -3.70
CA TRP A 162 -30.68 -17.32 -4.40
C TRP A 162 -30.85 -15.82 -4.12
N TYR A 163 -30.78 -15.40 -2.85
CA TYR A 163 -30.89 -13.98 -2.50
C TYR A 163 -29.73 -13.16 -3.05
N GLY A 164 -28.51 -13.69 -3.02
CA GLY A 164 -27.35 -13.08 -3.67
C GLY A 164 -27.61 -12.84 -5.16
N GLU A 165 -28.09 -13.85 -5.88
CA GLU A 165 -28.48 -13.71 -7.28
C GLU A 165 -29.63 -12.71 -7.48
N TYR A 166 -30.66 -12.77 -6.64
CA TYR A 166 -31.83 -11.90 -6.72
C TYR A 166 -31.47 -10.41 -6.60
N PHE A 167 -30.58 -10.06 -5.67
CA PHE A 167 -30.10 -8.69 -5.47
C PHE A 167 -29.16 -8.27 -6.60
N ARG A 168 -28.20 -9.12 -6.99
CA ARG A 168 -27.27 -8.87 -8.10
C ARG A 168 -28.02 -8.62 -9.42
N ASN A 169 -29.05 -9.39 -9.72
CA ASN A 169 -29.84 -9.23 -10.95
C ASN A 169 -30.62 -7.91 -10.99
N ARG A 170 -30.86 -7.27 -9.84
CA ARG A 170 -31.47 -5.93 -9.71
C ARG A 170 -30.45 -4.79 -9.59
N GLY A 171 -29.15 -5.10 -9.66
CA GLY A 171 -28.08 -4.11 -9.53
C GLY A 171 -27.74 -3.73 -8.08
N ASP A 172 -28.29 -4.44 -7.09
CA ASP A 172 -27.99 -4.24 -5.67
C ASP A 172 -26.80 -5.14 -5.26
N PHE A 173 -25.61 -4.75 -5.69
CA PHE A 173 -24.39 -5.55 -5.51
C PHE A 173 -23.93 -5.60 -4.06
N ASP A 174 -24.09 -4.50 -3.31
CA ASP A 174 -23.77 -4.45 -1.87
C ASP A 174 -24.62 -5.46 -1.11
N ARG A 175 -25.95 -5.40 -1.28
CA ARG A 175 -26.87 -6.31 -0.58
C ARG A 175 -26.68 -7.76 -0.99
N SER A 176 -26.31 -8.01 -2.26
CA SER A 176 -25.93 -9.34 -2.73
C SER A 176 -24.78 -9.93 -1.92
N LEU A 177 -23.70 -9.17 -1.73
CA LEU A 177 -22.51 -9.65 -1.01
C LEU A 177 -22.72 -9.70 0.50
N GLU A 178 -23.41 -8.70 1.08
CA GLU A 178 -23.77 -8.68 2.51
C GLU A 178 -24.59 -9.90 2.90
N THR A 179 -25.62 -10.23 2.10
CA THR A 179 -26.49 -11.37 2.41
C THR A 179 -25.69 -12.67 2.46
N LEU A 180 -24.79 -12.89 1.49
CA LEU A 180 -23.92 -14.06 1.48
C LEU A 180 -22.99 -14.10 2.71
N ALA A 181 -22.43 -12.96 3.11
CA ALA A 181 -21.58 -12.86 4.30
C ALA A 181 -22.35 -13.18 5.59
N GLU A 182 -23.58 -12.65 5.73
CA GLU A 182 -24.46 -12.88 6.88
C GLU A 182 -24.78 -14.38 7.06
N PHE A 183 -25.11 -15.09 5.99
CA PHE A 183 -25.34 -16.54 6.06
C PHE A 183 -24.05 -17.30 6.35
N TYR A 184 -22.93 -16.98 5.67
CA TYR A 184 -21.65 -17.65 5.87
C TYR A 184 -21.16 -17.58 7.34
N ALA A 185 -21.40 -16.45 8.01
CA ALA A 185 -21.09 -16.28 9.42
C ALA A 185 -21.86 -17.28 10.33
N GLN A 186 -23.05 -17.71 9.91
CA GLN A 186 -23.93 -18.64 10.62
C GLN A 186 -23.75 -20.11 10.22
N ALA A 187 -22.84 -20.41 9.28
CA ALA A 187 -22.57 -21.78 8.86
C ALA A 187 -22.13 -22.66 10.05
N PRO A 188 -22.77 -23.83 10.25
CA PRO A 188 -22.59 -24.62 11.48
C PRO A 188 -21.26 -25.38 11.53
N SER A 189 -20.62 -25.62 10.38
CA SER A 189 -19.33 -26.30 10.31
C SER A 189 -18.38 -25.69 9.28
N THR A 190 -17.10 -26.09 9.32
CA THR A 190 -16.12 -25.75 8.29
C THR A 190 -16.46 -26.39 6.94
N ALA A 191 -17.04 -27.59 6.92
CA ALA A 191 -17.49 -28.25 5.70
C ALA A 191 -18.61 -27.46 5.00
N ASP A 192 -19.51 -26.89 5.79
CA ASP A 192 -20.60 -26.04 5.30
C ASP A 192 -20.10 -24.72 4.71
N ARG A 193 -19.11 -24.11 5.36
CA ARG A 193 -18.41 -22.94 4.83
C ARG A 193 -17.71 -23.25 3.51
N ALA A 194 -16.97 -24.36 3.45
CA ALA A 194 -16.31 -24.83 2.24
C ALA A 194 -17.31 -25.07 1.08
N ALA A 195 -18.48 -25.65 1.38
CA ALA A 195 -19.54 -25.85 0.39
C ALA A 195 -20.10 -24.53 -0.15
N MET A 196 -20.33 -23.52 0.71
CA MET A 196 -20.75 -22.18 0.27
C MET A 196 -19.67 -21.49 -0.58
N GLU A 197 -18.40 -21.58 -0.19
CA GLU A 197 -17.27 -21.03 -0.95
C GLU A 197 -17.21 -21.64 -2.35
N ALA A 198 -17.32 -22.96 -2.46
CA ALA A 198 -17.30 -23.68 -3.73
C ALA A 198 -18.49 -23.30 -4.62
N ALA A 199 -19.70 -23.23 -4.05
CA ALA A 199 -20.91 -22.88 -4.79
C ALA A 199 -20.88 -21.43 -5.30
N TYR A 200 -20.43 -20.49 -4.47
CA TYR A 200 -20.32 -19.09 -4.90
C TYR A 200 -19.20 -18.87 -5.91
N ARG A 201 -18.06 -19.58 -5.78
CA ARG A 201 -17.00 -19.56 -6.81
C ARG A 201 -17.52 -20.05 -8.16
N ALA A 202 -18.28 -21.15 -8.20
CA ALA A 202 -18.89 -21.64 -9.43
C ALA A 202 -19.87 -20.62 -10.03
N THR A 203 -20.63 -19.91 -9.18
CA THR A 203 -21.49 -18.80 -9.60
C THR A 203 -20.66 -17.71 -10.27
N LEU A 204 -19.59 -17.23 -9.63
CA LEU A 204 -18.71 -16.20 -10.17
C LEU A 204 -18.12 -16.58 -11.53
N GLN A 205 -17.67 -17.83 -11.69
CA GLN A 205 -17.13 -18.35 -12.95
C GLN A 205 -18.16 -18.37 -14.10
N SER A 206 -19.44 -18.52 -13.79
CA SER A 206 -20.52 -18.48 -14.80
C SER A 206 -20.95 -17.06 -15.21
N LEU A 207 -20.62 -16.03 -14.43
CA LEU A 207 -21.02 -14.66 -14.72
C LEU A 207 -20.20 -14.06 -15.86
N ASP A 208 -20.79 -13.15 -16.64
CA ASP A 208 -20.06 -12.35 -17.62
C ASP A 208 -19.09 -11.34 -16.95
N ASN A 209 -18.15 -10.81 -17.73
CA ASN A 209 -17.10 -9.91 -17.21
C ASN A 209 -17.68 -8.62 -16.59
N THR A 210 -18.74 -8.07 -17.17
CA THR A 210 -19.39 -6.85 -16.69
C THR A 210 -19.93 -7.05 -15.28
N ARG A 211 -20.61 -8.18 -15.03
CA ARG A 211 -21.18 -8.48 -13.72
C ARG A 211 -20.12 -8.65 -12.63
N VAL A 212 -18.97 -9.24 -12.95
CA VAL A 212 -17.87 -9.35 -11.97
C VAL A 212 -17.22 -7.99 -11.69
N ILE A 213 -17.11 -7.11 -12.70
CA ILE A 213 -16.67 -5.72 -12.49
C ILE A 213 -17.62 -4.95 -11.58
N GLU A 214 -18.92 -5.13 -11.74
CA GLU A 214 -19.90 -4.46 -10.89
C GLU A 214 -19.85 -4.96 -9.45
N LEU A 215 -19.73 -6.28 -9.25
CA LEU A 215 -19.53 -6.87 -7.93
C LEU A 215 -18.23 -6.40 -7.26
N SER A 216 -17.13 -6.25 -8.02
CA SER A 216 -15.86 -5.84 -7.44
C SER A 216 -15.88 -4.41 -6.90
N ARG A 217 -16.78 -3.54 -7.39
CA ARG A 217 -16.98 -2.19 -6.86
C ARG A 217 -17.62 -2.17 -5.47
N ALA A 218 -18.36 -3.22 -5.12
CA ALA A 218 -18.96 -3.41 -3.79
C ALA A 218 -17.97 -4.04 -2.77
N VAL A 219 -16.73 -4.33 -3.17
CA VAL A 219 -15.70 -4.85 -2.27
C VAL A 219 -15.10 -3.72 -1.43
N THR A 220 -15.30 -3.79 -0.12
CA THR A 220 -14.73 -2.82 0.82
C THR A 220 -13.32 -3.22 1.27
N ALA A 221 -12.50 -2.24 1.68
CA ALA A 221 -11.13 -2.50 2.15
C ALA A 221 -11.09 -3.39 3.42
N GLU A 222 -12.12 -3.31 4.26
CA GLU A 222 -12.28 -4.13 5.46
C GLU A 222 -12.77 -5.55 5.11
N GLY A 223 -13.67 -5.67 4.13
CA GLY A 223 -14.26 -6.94 3.71
C GLY A 223 -13.39 -7.77 2.76
N GLN A 224 -12.41 -7.17 2.06
CA GLN A 224 -11.65 -7.81 0.96
C GLN A 224 -11.00 -9.16 1.29
N TRP A 225 -10.75 -9.44 2.57
CA TRP A 225 -10.12 -10.69 3.03
C TRP A 225 -11.13 -11.80 3.34
N ARG A 226 -12.43 -11.49 3.43
CA ARG A 226 -13.47 -12.39 3.94
C ARG A 226 -14.40 -12.85 2.83
N PHE A 227 -15.06 -13.98 3.03
CA PHE A 227 -16.17 -14.40 2.16
C PHE A 227 -17.33 -13.37 2.23
N PRO A 228 -17.98 -13.03 1.09
CA PRO A 228 -17.72 -13.49 -0.28
C PRO A 228 -16.71 -12.61 -1.06
N TYR A 229 -16.30 -11.48 -0.50
CA TYR A 229 -15.54 -10.43 -1.17
C TYR A 229 -14.18 -10.90 -1.72
N VAL A 230 -13.46 -11.74 -0.96
CA VAL A 230 -12.17 -12.30 -1.40
C VAL A 230 -12.31 -13.09 -2.70
N LEU A 231 -13.41 -13.85 -2.88
CA LEU A 231 -13.67 -14.62 -4.10
C LEU A 231 -14.00 -13.70 -5.28
N VAL A 232 -14.72 -12.59 -5.05
CA VAL A 232 -15.00 -11.57 -6.07
C VAL A 232 -13.70 -10.90 -6.53
N GLY A 233 -12.86 -10.46 -5.59
CA GLY A 233 -11.58 -9.82 -5.89
C GLY A 233 -10.64 -10.77 -6.64
N PHE A 234 -10.61 -12.05 -6.26
CA PHE A 234 -9.79 -13.05 -6.92
C PHE A 234 -10.27 -13.34 -8.35
N GLU A 235 -11.58 -13.57 -8.55
CA GLU A 235 -12.16 -13.79 -9.89
C GLU A 235 -11.95 -12.57 -10.79
N ARG A 236 -12.07 -11.35 -10.25
CA ARG A 236 -11.75 -10.12 -10.98
C ARG A 236 -10.29 -10.13 -11.46
N GLY A 237 -9.36 -10.53 -10.60
CA GLY A 237 -7.95 -10.68 -10.95
C GLY A 237 -7.72 -11.72 -12.05
N VAL A 238 -8.41 -12.87 -12.00
CA VAL A 238 -8.36 -13.90 -13.06
C VAL A 238 -8.76 -13.33 -14.42
N ARG A 239 -9.82 -12.50 -14.46
CA ARG A 239 -10.32 -11.89 -15.70
C ARG A 239 -9.43 -10.78 -16.22
N ASP A 240 -8.78 -10.05 -15.32
CA ASP A 240 -7.83 -8.99 -15.67
C ASP A 240 -6.47 -9.54 -16.13
N ALA A 241 -6.15 -10.81 -15.84
CA ALA A 241 -4.96 -11.50 -16.33
C ALA A 241 -5.06 -11.87 -17.83
N SER A 242 -5.22 -10.88 -18.70
CA SER A 242 -5.38 -11.07 -20.16
C SER A 242 -4.07 -11.39 -20.89
N ASP A 243 -2.97 -10.78 -20.45
CA ASP A 243 -1.64 -10.88 -21.04
C ASP A 243 -0.53 -10.71 -19.99
N LYS A 244 0.74 -10.84 -20.39
CA LYS A 244 1.89 -10.71 -19.48
C LYS A 244 2.00 -9.33 -18.81
N ALA A 245 1.60 -8.26 -19.49
CA ALA A 245 1.67 -6.91 -18.95
C ALA A 245 0.57 -6.71 -17.89
N ALA A 246 -0.67 -7.08 -18.20
CA ALA A 246 -1.79 -7.03 -17.26
C ALA A 246 -1.54 -7.92 -16.03
N TRP A 247 -1.07 -9.16 -16.27
CA TRP A 247 -0.66 -10.10 -15.24
C TRP A 247 0.34 -9.50 -14.25
N SER A 248 1.35 -8.80 -14.75
CA SER A 248 2.37 -8.19 -13.89
C SER A 248 1.78 -7.17 -12.91
N GLY A 249 0.69 -6.47 -13.28
CA GLY A 249 0.04 -5.49 -12.43
C GLY A 249 -0.84 -6.10 -11.34
N ILE A 250 -1.46 -7.25 -11.62
CA ILE A 250 -2.47 -7.86 -10.72
C ILE A 250 -1.92 -9.02 -9.87
N TRP A 251 -0.79 -9.62 -10.26
CA TRP A 251 -0.28 -10.86 -9.68
C TRP A 251 -0.11 -10.76 -8.17
N ARG A 252 0.47 -9.65 -7.68
CA ARG A 252 0.71 -9.46 -6.24
C ARG A 252 -0.60 -9.44 -5.47
N THR A 253 -1.61 -8.76 -6.00
CA THR A 253 -2.95 -8.72 -5.41
C THR A 253 -3.55 -10.12 -5.35
N MET A 254 -3.50 -10.88 -6.46
CA MET A 254 -4.01 -12.25 -6.49
C MET A 254 -3.27 -13.19 -5.53
N ARG A 255 -1.93 -13.13 -5.49
CA ARG A 255 -1.10 -13.88 -4.55
C ARG A 255 -1.45 -13.55 -3.11
N THR A 256 -1.68 -12.27 -2.80
CA THR A 256 -2.04 -11.84 -1.44
C THR A 256 -3.44 -12.34 -1.06
N LEU A 257 -4.43 -12.25 -1.96
CA LEU A 257 -5.77 -12.78 -1.74
C LEU A 257 -5.77 -14.29 -1.52
N ALA A 258 -5.02 -15.05 -2.34
CA ALA A 258 -4.89 -16.50 -2.17
C ALA A 258 -4.23 -16.88 -0.83
N ALA A 259 -3.18 -16.17 -0.43
CA ALA A 259 -2.42 -16.49 0.79
C ALA A 259 -3.09 -16.02 2.09
N ARG A 260 -3.71 -14.83 2.08
CA ARG A 260 -4.25 -14.16 3.29
C ARG A 260 -5.77 -14.25 3.41
N GLY A 261 -6.48 -14.71 2.38
CA GLY A 261 -7.92 -14.85 2.41
C GLY A 261 -8.41 -15.72 3.59
N GLU A 262 -9.39 -15.22 4.32
CA GLU A 262 -10.09 -15.92 5.41
C GLU A 262 -11.13 -16.91 4.84
N LEU A 263 -10.64 -17.84 4.02
CA LEU A 263 -11.41 -18.94 3.43
C LEU A 263 -11.02 -20.27 4.08
N VAL A 264 -11.97 -21.21 4.10
CA VAL A 264 -11.70 -22.61 4.46
C VAL A 264 -10.95 -23.30 3.31
N GLU A 265 -11.39 -23.11 2.07
CA GLU A 265 -10.84 -23.77 0.87
C GLU A 265 -9.98 -22.81 0.04
N ARG A 266 -8.68 -22.75 0.37
CA ARG A 266 -7.69 -21.92 -0.37
C ARG A 266 -7.09 -22.62 -1.59
N ALA A 267 -7.01 -23.94 -1.56
CA ALA A 267 -6.32 -24.73 -2.59
C ALA A 267 -6.79 -24.40 -4.03
N PRO A 268 -8.08 -24.15 -4.32
CA PRO A 268 -8.50 -23.81 -5.68
C PRO A 268 -8.01 -22.43 -6.16
N LEU A 269 -7.87 -21.46 -5.26
CA LEU A 269 -7.29 -20.15 -5.59
C LEU A 269 -5.79 -20.31 -5.88
N GLU A 270 -5.09 -21.09 -5.06
CA GLU A 270 -3.67 -21.41 -5.25
C GLU A 270 -3.43 -22.14 -6.58
N GLN A 271 -4.26 -23.12 -6.93
CA GLN A 271 -4.18 -23.83 -8.21
C GLN A 271 -4.42 -22.90 -9.41
N THR A 272 -5.41 -22.00 -9.31
CA THR A 272 -5.69 -21.01 -10.37
C THR A 272 -4.52 -20.03 -10.52
N LEU A 273 -3.96 -19.57 -9.40
CA LEU A 273 -2.78 -18.71 -9.39
C LEU A 273 -1.58 -19.42 -10.03
N ALA A 274 -1.30 -20.66 -9.65
CA ALA A 274 -0.22 -21.46 -10.21
C ALA A 274 -0.38 -21.68 -11.73
N ALA A 275 -1.60 -21.88 -12.21
CA ALA A 275 -1.88 -21.99 -13.65
C ALA A 275 -1.60 -20.68 -14.40
N LEU A 276 -1.94 -19.52 -13.81
CA LEU A 276 -1.64 -18.21 -14.37
C LEU A 276 -0.13 -17.92 -14.33
N GLU A 277 0.56 -18.29 -13.24
CA GLU A 277 2.02 -18.21 -13.12
C GLU A 277 2.72 -19.08 -14.17
N ALA A 278 2.26 -20.30 -14.41
CA ALA A 278 2.78 -21.17 -15.46
C ALA A 278 2.56 -20.59 -16.86
N ARG A 279 1.42 -19.92 -17.09
CA ARG A 279 1.05 -19.34 -18.39
C ARG A 279 1.81 -18.05 -18.70
N PHE A 280 1.90 -17.14 -17.74
CA PHE A 280 2.44 -15.79 -17.96
C PHE A 280 3.88 -15.61 -17.42
N GLY A 281 4.36 -16.54 -16.60
CA GLY A 281 5.61 -16.45 -15.85
C GLY A 281 5.43 -15.65 -14.57
N LEU A 282 6.40 -15.74 -13.65
CA LEU A 282 6.43 -14.88 -12.47
C LEU A 282 6.79 -13.44 -12.88
N PRO A 283 5.99 -12.42 -12.49
CA PRO A 283 6.34 -11.04 -12.77
C PRO A 283 7.66 -10.68 -12.11
N ARG A 284 8.63 -10.27 -12.91
CA ARG A 284 9.91 -9.78 -12.40
C ARG A 284 9.78 -8.31 -12.06
N VAL A 285 10.15 -7.95 -10.84
CA VAL A 285 10.30 -6.54 -10.49
C VAL A 285 11.65 -6.09 -11.05
N GLY A 286 11.62 -5.38 -12.17
CA GLY A 286 12.84 -4.84 -12.77
C GLY A 286 13.31 -3.60 -12.00
N VAL A 287 14.44 -3.72 -11.32
CA VAL A 287 15.05 -2.64 -10.54
C VAL A 287 16.39 -2.28 -11.15
N VAL A 288 16.65 -0.99 -11.30
CA VAL A 288 17.95 -0.49 -11.76
C VAL A 288 18.64 0.25 -10.63
N LEU A 289 19.93 -0.01 -10.43
CA LEU A 289 20.81 0.80 -9.60
C LEU A 289 21.76 1.59 -10.49
N ALA A 290 21.60 2.91 -10.51
CA ALA A 290 22.49 3.84 -11.19
C ALA A 290 23.54 4.34 -10.18
N LEU A 291 24.72 3.72 -10.14
CA LEU A 291 25.74 3.95 -9.12
C LEU A 291 27.09 4.34 -9.72
N PRO A 292 27.89 5.18 -9.06
CA PRO A 292 29.29 5.35 -9.41
C PRO A 292 30.07 4.10 -8.97
N LEU A 293 30.68 3.39 -9.91
CA LEU A 293 31.47 2.19 -9.63
C LEU A 293 32.98 2.44 -9.78
N SER A 294 33.39 3.67 -10.11
CA SER A 294 34.78 4.09 -10.18
C SER A 294 34.98 5.50 -9.59
N GLY A 295 36.21 6.01 -9.65
CA GLY A 295 36.53 7.35 -9.16
C GLY A 295 36.34 7.56 -7.65
N PRO A 296 36.19 8.82 -7.20
CA PRO A 296 36.12 9.16 -5.77
C PRO A 296 34.94 8.54 -5.02
N PHE A 297 33.84 8.22 -5.72
CA PHE A 297 32.61 7.68 -5.13
C PHE A 297 32.46 6.16 -5.31
N GLY A 298 33.40 5.49 -5.98
CA GLY A 298 33.31 4.06 -6.29
C GLY A 298 33.19 3.16 -5.05
N LYS A 299 33.82 3.53 -3.93
CA LYS A 299 33.67 2.80 -2.65
C LYS A 299 32.23 2.83 -2.12
N MET A 300 31.55 3.98 -2.25
CA MET A 300 30.15 4.12 -1.84
C MET A 300 29.24 3.27 -2.72
N GLY A 301 29.43 3.33 -4.05
CA GLY A 301 28.67 2.49 -4.99
C GLY A 301 28.88 0.99 -4.77
N ALA A 302 30.12 0.56 -4.48
CA ALA A 302 30.40 -0.84 -4.13
C ALA A 302 29.70 -1.27 -2.81
N GLY A 303 29.64 -0.39 -1.81
CA GLY A 303 28.89 -0.63 -0.58
C GLY A 303 27.40 -0.82 -0.84
N ILE A 304 26.78 0.07 -1.62
CA ILE A 304 25.38 -0.02 -2.03
C ILE A 304 25.13 -1.32 -2.79
N LEU A 305 25.97 -1.66 -3.77
CA LEU A 305 25.81 -2.89 -4.55
C LEU A 305 25.88 -4.14 -3.68
N ARG A 306 26.78 -4.17 -2.69
CA ARG A 306 26.88 -5.29 -1.74
C ARG A 306 25.60 -5.46 -0.92
N GLY A 307 25.05 -4.37 -0.39
CA GLY A 307 23.78 -4.41 0.34
C GLY A 307 22.60 -4.84 -0.53
N ALA A 308 22.56 -4.31 -1.76
CA ALA A 308 21.55 -4.66 -2.76
C ALA A 308 21.58 -6.16 -3.12
N GLY A 309 22.76 -6.76 -3.28
CA GLY A 309 22.90 -8.19 -3.55
C GLY A 309 22.38 -9.06 -2.40
N LEU A 310 22.68 -8.70 -1.15
CA LEU A 310 22.15 -9.38 0.02
C LEU A 310 20.61 -9.29 0.09
N ALA A 311 20.04 -8.13 -0.20
CA ALA A 311 18.60 -7.93 -0.25
C ALA A 311 17.94 -8.76 -1.37
N GLN A 312 18.52 -8.78 -2.56
CA GLN A 312 18.03 -9.59 -3.68
C GLN A 312 17.98 -11.08 -3.32
N TRP A 313 19.04 -11.60 -2.68
CA TRP A 313 19.09 -12.99 -2.24
C TRP A 313 18.00 -13.32 -1.21
N ARG A 314 17.77 -12.43 -0.23
CA ARG A 314 16.69 -12.62 0.77
C ARG A 314 15.31 -12.59 0.14
N LEU A 315 15.06 -11.64 -0.77
CA LEU A 315 13.78 -11.58 -1.47
C LEU A 315 13.52 -12.85 -2.30
N ALA A 316 14.55 -13.42 -2.91
CA ALA A 316 14.41 -14.68 -3.64
C ALA A 316 13.99 -15.84 -2.72
N GLN A 317 14.46 -15.88 -1.47
CA GLN A 317 14.00 -16.87 -0.46
C GLN A 317 12.53 -16.69 -0.08
N ASP A 318 12.03 -15.44 -0.10
CA ASP A 318 10.63 -15.09 0.16
C ASP A 318 9.75 -15.19 -1.11
N ALA A 319 10.22 -15.92 -2.13
CA ALA A 319 9.59 -16.08 -3.44
C ALA A 319 9.28 -14.74 -4.15
N MET A 320 10.15 -13.75 -3.99
CA MET A 320 10.11 -12.47 -4.71
C MET A 320 11.33 -12.36 -5.64
N ASP A 321 11.12 -12.57 -6.94
CA ASP A 321 12.19 -12.42 -7.96
C ASP A 321 12.34 -10.94 -8.35
N VAL A 322 13.42 -10.32 -7.88
CA VAL A 322 13.85 -8.98 -8.28
C VAL A 322 14.94 -9.10 -9.34
N ASP A 323 14.66 -8.63 -10.54
CA ASP A 323 15.65 -8.53 -11.61
C ASP A 323 16.45 -7.23 -11.43
N LEU A 324 17.62 -7.36 -10.80
CA LEU A 324 18.48 -6.22 -10.47
C LEU A 324 19.49 -5.96 -11.59
N ARG A 325 19.43 -4.77 -12.18
CA ARG A 325 20.41 -4.27 -13.15
C ARG A 325 21.23 -3.13 -12.58
N VAL A 326 22.55 -3.16 -12.76
CA VAL A 326 23.45 -2.10 -12.30
C VAL A 326 23.98 -1.34 -13.51
N ILE A 327 23.94 -0.01 -13.44
CA ILE A 327 24.50 0.89 -14.44
C ILE A 327 25.56 1.77 -13.77
N ASN A 328 26.78 1.74 -14.31
CA ASN A 328 27.85 2.60 -13.84
C ASN A 328 27.66 4.04 -14.35
N THR A 329 27.40 4.98 -13.44
CA THR A 329 27.18 6.39 -13.77
C THR A 329 28.46 7.15 -14.10
N ASP A 330 29.63 6.56 -13.87
CA ASP A 330 30.92 7.16 -14.25
C ASP A 330 31.27 6.88 -15.73
N THR A 331 30.44 6.10 -16.43
CA THR A 331 30.62 5.81 -17.87
C THR A 331 29.84 6.83 -18.71
N PRO A 332 30.45 7.47 -19.73
CA PRO A 332 29.72 8.35 -20.64
C PRO A 332 28.54 7.63 -21.33
N GLY A 333 27.41 8.31 -21.49
CA GLY A 333 26.22 7.78 -22.14
C GLY A 333 25.44 6.74 -21.32
N TRP A 334 25.62 6.71 -20.00
CA TRP A 334 24.95 5.75 -19.12
C TRP A 334 23.43 5.96 -19.08
N GLU A 335 22.97 7.21 -19.24
CA GLU A 335 21.57 7.59 -19.30
C GLU A 335 20.89 7.00 -20.54
N ALA A 336 21.58 6.98 -21.69
CA ALA A 336 21.07 6.32 -22.89
C ALA A 336 20.94 4.80 -22.70
N ARG A 337 21.87 4.17 -21.96
CA ARG A 337 21.79 2.74 -21.61
C ARG A 337 20.63 2.47 -20.66
N LEU A 338 20.38 3.37 -19.71
CA LEU A 338 19.22 3.30 -18.83
C LEU A 338 17.93 3.43 -19.65
N ALA A 339 17.85 4.40 -20.56
CA ALA A 339 16.69 4.58 -21.42
C ALA A 339 16.41 3.35 -22.31
N ALA A 340 17.44 2.67 -22.80
CA ALA A 340 17.33 1.49 -23.66
C ALA A 340 16.91 0.19 -22.93
N LEU A 341 16.88 0.18 -21.59
CA LEU A 341 16.42 -1.00 -20.86
C LEU A 341 14.94 -1.29 -21.14
N PRO A 342 14.52 -2.57 -21.14
CA PRO A 342 13.11 -2.94 -21.24
C PRO A 342 12.21 -2.19 -20.25
N ALA A 343 10.93 -2.00 -20.61
CA ALA A 343 9.96 -1.24 -19.82
C ALA A 343 9.69 -1.83 -18.42
N HIS A 344 9.93 -3.13 -18.20
CA HIS A 344 9.76 -3.76 -16.88
C HIS A 344 10.80 -3.26 -15.85
N TYR A 345 11.94 -2.69 -16.28
CA TYR A 345 12.88 -1.97 -15.41
C TYR A 345 12.34 -0.58 -15.03
N SER A 346 11.21 -0.59 -14.33
CA SER A 346 10.39 0.60 -14.07
C SER A 346 10.85 1.41 -12.85
N VAL A 347 11.66 0.83 -11.96
CA VAL A 347 12.12 1.47 -10.72
C VAL A 347 13.63 1.66 -10.76
N VAL A 348 14.12 2.87 -10.45
CA VAL A 348 15.54 3.22 -10.47
C VAL A 348 15.96 3.77 -9.11
N GLY A 349 17.02 3.22 -8.52
CA GLY A 349 17.70 3.75 -7.35
C GLY A 349 18.97 4.50 -7.73
N GLY A 350 19.15 5.68 -7.17
CA GLY A 350 20.23 6.60 -7.54
C GLY A 350 19.81 7.60 -8.64
N PRO A 351 20.76 8.40 -9.15
CA PRO A 351 22.19 8.40 -8.85
C PRO A 351 22.53 9.10 -7.51
N LEU A 352 23.82 9.08 -7.15
CA LEU A 352 24.39 9.74 -5.96
C LEU A 352 24.89 11.17 -6.24
N GLN A 353 24.99 11.57 -7.51
CA GLN A 353 25.63 12.81 -7.94
C GLN A 353 24.60 13.71 -8.65
N VAL A 354 24.53 14.97 -8.24
CA VAL A 354 23.56 15.96 -8.76
C VAL A 354 23.69 16.12 -10.27
N GLN A 355 24.91 16.15 -10.81
CA GLN A 355 25.16 16.24 -12.24
C GLN A 355 24.57 15.06 -13.02
N ASN A 356 24.67 13.85 -12.48
CA ASN A 356 24.12 12.65 -13.12
C ASN A 356 22.59 12.63 -13.02
N PHE A 357 22.02 13.12 -11.92
CA PHE A 357 20.57 13.22 -11.79
C PHE A 357 19.97 14.22 -12.79
N ARG A 358 20.64 15.34 -13.06
CA ARG A 358 20.19 16.32 -14.07
C ARG A 358 20.03 15.70 -15.45
N LEU A 359 20.93 14.80 -15.86
CA LEU A 359 20.84 14.10 -17.15
C LEU A 359 19.52 13.31 -17.31
N LEU A 360 18.93 12.82 -16.21
CA LEU A 360 17.66 12.08 -16.26
C LEU A 360 16.47 12.96 -16.62
N SER A 361 16.59 14.27 -16.36
CA SER A 361 15.56 15.28 -16.63
C SER A 361 15.66 15.92 -18.01
N GLU A 362 16.72 15.62 -18.77
CA GLU A 362 16.93 16.16 -20.10
C GLU A 362 16.01 15.50 -21.14
N GLY A 363 15.64 16.27 -22.17
CA GLY A 363 14.79 15.83 -23.27
C GLY A 363 13.36 16.37 -23.21
N ALA A 364 12.52 15.93 -24.17
CA ALA A 364 11.13 16.35 -24.26
C ALA A 364 10.28 15.67 -23.18
N LYS A 365 9.36 16.43 -22.56
CA LYS A 365 8.38 15.91 -21.60
C LYS A 365 7.59 14.73 -22.20
N GLY A 366 7.42 13.66 -21.41
CA GLY A 366 6.85 12.38 -21.83
C GLY A 366 7.89 11.42 -22.44
N ARG A 367 9.15 11.85 -22.61
CA ARG A 367 10.27 11.03 -23.11
C ARG A 367 11.50 11.09 -22.22
N ARG A 368 11.48 11.87 -21.14
CA ARG A 368 12.56 11.92 -20.16
C ARG A 368 12.62 10.57 -19.43
N ILE A 369 13.77 10.22 -18.88
CA ILE A 369 13.88 9.00 -18.07
C ILE A 369 12.96 9.11 -16.85
N LEU A 370 12.85 10.30 -16.25
CA LEU A 370 11.93 10.59 -15.16
C LEU A 370 10.44 10.38 -15.51
N ASP A 371 10.06 10.49 -16.79
CA ASP A 371 8.67 10.30 -17.22
C ASP A 371 8.33 8.82 -17.52
N THR A 372 9.35 7.97 -17.63
CA THR A 372 9.19 6.56 -18.05
C THR A 372 9.60 5.57 -16.97
N ARG A 373 10.39 5.99 -15.98
CA ARG A 373 10.85 5.20 -14.85
C ARG A 373 10.66 5.98 -13.55
N ALA A 374 10.19 5.32 -12.50
CA ALA A 374 10.12 5.91 -11.17
C ALA A 374 11.53 5.97 -10.56
N VAL A 375 12.08 7.18 -10.45
CA VAL A 375 13.44 7.40 -9.96
C VAL A 375 13.43 7.81 -8.50
N PHE A 376 14.09 7.00 -7.67
CA PHE A 376 14.36 7.22 -6.26
C PHE A 376 15.83 7.64 -6.10
N ALA A 377 16.08 8.94 -6.12
CA ALA A 377 17.42 9.49 -6.09
C ALA A 377 18.08 9.33 -4.71
N PHE A 378 19.39 9.03 -4.72
CA PHE A 378 20.21 8.96 -3.51
C PHE A 378 20.87 10.32 -3.25
N LEU A 379 20.03 11.35 -3.17
CA LEU A 379 20.41 12.75 -3.05
C LEU A 379 19.65 13.43 -1.92
N SER A 380 20.28 14.39 -1.25
CA SER A 380 19.64 15.20 -0.20
C SER A 380 18.69 16.27 -0.73
N SER A 381 18.65 16.50 -2.05
CA SER A 381 17.73 17.41 -2.73
C SER A 381 17.66 17.06 -4.22
N LEU A 382 16.48 17.25 -4.81
CA LEU A 382 16.23 17.07 -6.25
C LEU A 382 16.42 18.37 -7.07
N GLY A 383 16.85 19.46 -6.42
CA GLY A 383 16.98 20.78 -7.05
C GLY A 383 15.61 21.39 -7.33
N GLU A 384 15.41 21.87 -8.57
CA GLU A 384 14.19 22.55 -9.00
C GLU A 384 13.03 21.58 -9.34
N LEU A 385 13.26 20.28 -9.27
CA LEU A 385 12.23 19.27 -9.56
C LEU A 385 11.30 19.07 -8.36
N THR A 386 10.04 18.73 -8.64
CA THR A 386 9.04 18.51 -7.59
C THR A 386 9.15 17.08 -7.07
N GLU A 387 9.60 16.93 -5.82
CA GLU A 387 9.61 15.64 -5.12
C GLU A 387 8.21 15.05 -5.01
N GLY A 388 8.07 13.74 -5.22
CA GLY A 388 6.78 13.05 -5.21
C GLY A 388 6.02 13.10 -6.54
N ARG A 389 6.52 13.89 -7.51
CA ARG A 389 5.93 14.06 -8.84
C ARG A 389 6.89 13.77 -9.98
N ASP A 390 8.04 14.44 -10.01
CA ASP A 390 9.05 14.25 -11.06
C ASP A 390 10.02 13.11 -10.70
N ALA A 391 10.32 12.97 -9.41
CA ALA A 391 11.15 11.92 -8.83
C ALA A 391 10.93 11.88 -7.30
N TRP A 392 11.49 10.87 -6.64
CA TRP A 392 11.42 10.68 -5.20
C TRP A 392 12.82 10.67 -4.61
N ARG A 393 12.98 11.07 -3.34
CA ARG A 393 14.21 10.77 -2.60
C ARG A 393 14.12 9.42 -1.92
N PHE A 394 15.27 8.76 -1.82
CA PHE A 394 15.52 7.65 -0.90
C PHE A 394 16.83 7.93 -0.16
N PHE A 395 16.88 9.10 0.49
CA PHE A 395 18.07 9.61 1.17
C PHE A 395 17.69 10.77 2.10
N SER A 396 18.45 10.99 3.18
CA SER A 396 18.24 12.11 4.11
C SER A 396 18.42 13.46 3.42
N SER A 397 17.48 14.38 3.63
CA SER A 397 17.61 15.78 3.23
C SER A 397 18.34 16.62 4.28
N ARG A 398 18.70 17.85 3.89
CA ARG A 398 19.20 18.87 4.83
C ARG A 398 18.14 19.24 5.86
N ASP A 399 16.87 19.25 5.46
CA ASP A 399 15.74 19.57 6.29
C ASP A 399 15.53 18.48 7.35
N ASP A 400 15.73 17.21 7.01
CA ASP A 400 15.71 16.07 7.95
C ASP A 400 16.79 16.22 9.04
N GLU A 401 18.01 16.59 8.64
CA GLU A 401 19.13 16.83 9.56
C GLU A 401 18.80 17.96 10.56
N VAL A 402 18.39 19.11 10.04
CA VAL A 402 18.07 20.29 10.84
C VAL A 402 16.88 20.04 11.76
N ARG A 403 15.79 19.46 11.23
CA ARG A 403 14.57 19.17 11.99
C ARG A 403 14.85 18.27 13.18
N SER A 404 15.67 17.23 13.00
CA SER A 404 16.06 16.32 14.07
C SER A 404 16.81 17.06 15.21
N LEU A 405 17.70 18.00 14.86
CA LEU A 405 18.46 18.80 15.84
C LEU A 405 17.61 19.85 16.55
N VAL A 406 16.73 20.53 15.83
CA VAL A 406 15.84 21.55 16.39
C VAL A 406 14.83 20.90 17.33
N ARG A 407 14.22 19.76 16.95
CA ARG A 407 13.31 19.00 17.81
C ARG A 407 13.98 18.55 19.11
N LEU A 408 15.21 18.03 19.05
CA LEU A 408 15.96 17.72 20.28
C LEU A 408 16.08 18.96 21.17
N SER A 409 16.49 20.08 20.59
CA SER A 409 16.73 21.32 21.34
C SER A 409 15.44 21.86 21.97
N VAL A 410 14.36 21.97 21.18
CA VAL A 410 13.10 22.59 21.61
C VAL A 410 12.26 21.63 22.45
N ASP A 411 11.99 20.44 21.94
CA ASP A 411 10.98 19.54 22.50
C ASP A 411 11.52 18.78 23.71
N GLN A 412 12.79 18.38 23.68
CA GLN A 412 13.37 17.51 24.71
C GLN A 412 14.27 18.26 25.70
N LEU A 413 14.93 19.33 25.27
CA LEU A 413 15.85 20.12 26.12
C LEU A 413 15.27 21.48 26.53
N ASN A 414 14.12 21.89 26.00
CA ASN A 414 13.48 23.19 26.23
C ASN A 414 14.41 24.40 25.95
N ILE A 415 15.30 24.26 24.96
CA ILE A 415 16.17 25.30 24.45
C ILE A 415 15.55 25.84 23.16
N LYS A 416 14.89 27.00 23.27
CA LYS A 416 14.17 27.64 22.16
C LYS A 416 14.98 28.74 21.48
N ASP A 417 15.92 29.33 22.19
CA ASP A 417 16.77 30.41 21.67
C ASP A 417 18.08 29.82 21.17
N LEU A 418 18.31 29.90 19.86
CA LEU A 418 19.41 29.25 19.14
C LEU A 418 20.26 30.29 18.42
N ALA A 419 21.49 29.94 18.09
CA ALA A 419 22.37 30.73 17.22
C ALA A 419 22.94 29.89 16.07
N ILE A 420 23.42 30.56 15.02
CA ILE A 420 24.05 29.94 13.86
C ILE A 420 25.46 30.51 13.69
N PHE A 421 26.45 29.63 13.63
CA PHE A 421 27.85 30.01 13.38
C PHE A 421 28.43 29.20 12.22
N TYR A 422 28.55 29.82 11.04
CA TYR A 422 28.71 29.08 9.78
C TYR A 422 29.92 29.53 8.94
N PRO A 423 30.58 28.63 8.19
CA PRO A 423 31.66 29.01 7.29
C PRO A 423 31.13 29.75 6.07
N GLU A 424 31.90 30.70 5.55
CA GLU A 424 31.56 31.47 4.33
C GLU A 424 31.69 30.68 3.01
N GLU A 425 31.34 29.39 3.04
CA GLU A 425 31.33 28.48 1.90
C GLU A 425 29.91 28.12 1.48
N ALA A 426 29.73 27.60 0.27
CA ALA A 426 28.41 27.28 -0.29
C ALA A 426 27.62 26.30 0.61
N PHE A 427 28.28 25.26 1.12
CA PHE A 427 27.66 24.29 2.03
C PHE A 427 27.18 24.95 3.34
N GLY A 428 28.07 25.69 4.02
CA GLY A 428 27.75 26.35 5.30
C GLY A 428 26.62 27.37 5.17
N ARG A 429 26.63 28.18 4.10
CA ARG A 429 25.55 29.13 3.78
C ARG A 429 24.21 28.43 3.58
N THR A 430 24.19 27.38 2.75
CA THR A 430 22.95 26.62 2.47
C THR A 430 22.37 25.99 3.72
N MET A 431 23.22 25.40 4.57
CA MET A 431 22.77 24.78 5.83
C MET A 431 22.34 25.83 6.86
N ALA A 432 23.00 26.99 6.93
CA ALA A 432 22.58 28.10 7.78
C ALA A 432 21.20 28.63 7.39
N GLU A 433 20.97 28.83 6.09
CA GLU A 433 19.65 29.23 5.54
C GLU A 433 18.59 28.18 5.84
N THR A 434 18.91 26.89 5.66
CA THR A 434 18.01 25.77 5.99
C THR A 434 17.69 25.76 7.49
N PHE A 435 18.69 25.91 8.36
CA PHE A 435 18.49 25.98 9.80
C PHE A 435 17.59 27.14 10.21
N TYR A 436 17.83 28.32 9.66
CA TYR A 436 17.02 29.50 9.93
C TYR A 436 15.56 29.29 9.52
N ARG A 437 15.31 28.72 8.33
CA ARG A 437 13.97 28.44 7.81
C ARG A 437 13.22 27.41 8.63
N GLU A 438 13.85 26.28 8.94
CA GLU A 438 13.19 25.16 9.64
C GLU A 438 13.04 25.40 11.15
N ALA A 439 13.87 26.28 11.75
CA ALA A 439 13.82 26.54 13.18
C ALA A 439 12.50 27.18 13.65
N ALA A 440 11.99 28.18 12.92
CA ALA A 440 10.81 28.94 13.35
C ALA A 440 9.52 28.12 13.40
N PRO A 441 9.17 27.29 12.38
CA PRO A 441 8.01 26.41 12.44
C PRO A 441 8.05 25.40 13.60
N LEU A 442 9.25 25.06 14.08
CA LEU A 442 9.47 24.14 15.19
C LEU A 442 9.56 24.86 16.55
N GLY A 443 9.21 26.15 16.62
CA GLY A 443 9.15 26.91 17.87
C GLY A 443 10.49 27.45 18.38
N ALA A 444 11.55 27.36 17.58
CA ALA A 444 12.84 27.96 17.89
C ALA A 444 12.96 29.40 17.36
N ARG A 445 13.83 30.20 17.98
CA ARG A 445 14.18 31.57 17.60
C ARG A 445 15.68 31.68 17.40
N VAL A 446 16.10 32.15 16.24
CA VAL A 446 17.52 32.44 15.99
C VAL A 446 17.86 33.83 16.54
N ARG A 447 18.61 33.89 17.63
CA ARG A 447 18.99 35.13 18.35
C ARG A 447 20.33 35.71 17.90
N GLY A 448 21.18 34.88 17.31
CA GLY A 448 22.49 35.28 16.79
C GLY A 448 22.85 34.51 15.54
N MET A 449 23.44 35.19 14.57
CA MET A 449 23.96 34.57 13.36
C MET A 449 25.28 35.24 12.99
N GLN A 450 26.34 34.45 12.83
CA GLN A 450 27.67 34.96 12.51
C GLN A 450 28.39 34.02 11.56
N SER A 451 28.93 34.57 10.47
CA SER A 451 29.78 33.83 9.54
C SER A 451 31.24 33.83 9.99
N TYR A 452 32.09 32.96 9.44
CA TYR A 452 33.55 33.06 9.53
C TYR A 452 34.25 32.68 8.21
N PRO A 453 35.41 33.31 7.92
CA PRO A 453 36.24 32.94 6.77
C PRO A 453 36.95 31.60 7.04
N PRO A 454 36.68 30.53 6.27
CA PRO A 454 37.19 29.18 6.55
C PRO A 454 38.72 29.05 6.45
N ARG A 455 39.37 29.94 5.68
CA ARG A 455 40.83 29.91 5.45
C ARG A 455 41.62 30.80 6.41
N GLU A 456 40.95 31.60 7.24
CA GLU A 456 41.60 32.57 8.14
C GLU A 456 41.37 32.20 9.60
N LEU A 457 42.07 31.16 10.08
CA LEU A 457 41.93 30.64 11.45
C LEU A 457 42.07 31.72 12.55
N LYS A 458 42.87 32.77 12.31
CA LYS A 458 43.06 33.90 13.25
C LYS A 458 41.82 34.77 13.43
N GLU A 459 40.85 34.71 12.51
CA GLU A 459 39.58 35.43 12.60
C GLU A 459 38.54 34.65 13.41
N TRP A 460 38.68 33.32 13.55
CA TRP A 460 37.63 32.46 14.11
C TRP A 460 37.29 32.84 15.54
N SER A 461 38.30 32.96 16.41
CA SER A 461 38.11 33.38 17.81
C SER A 461 37.44 34.77 17.90
N ARG A 462 37.82 35.72 17.03
CA ARG A 462 37.18 37.05 16.99
C ARG A 462 35.73 36.99 16.53
N ARG A 463 35.39 36.06 15.64
CA ARG A 463 34.01 35.86 15.15
C ARG A 463 33.17 35.20 16.24
N VAL A 464 33.72 34.26 17.00
CA VAL A 464 33.08 33.66 18.19
C VAL A 464 32.79 34.72 19.26
N ALA A 465 33.79 35.55 19.61
CA ALA A 465 33.61 36.66 20.55
C ALA A 465 32.47 37.61 20.15
N ARG A 466 32.38 37.96 18.85
CA ARG A 466 31.26 38.78 18.34
C ARG A 466 29.91 38.11 18.49
N LEU A 467 29.81 36.81 18.19
CA LEU A 467 28.55 36.08 18.35
C LEU A 467 28.11 36.04 19.82
N LEU A 468 29.05 35.84 20.74
CA LEU A 468 28.82 35.82 22.18
C LEU A 468 28.71 37.22 22.81
N LYS A 469 28.79 38.30 22.01
CA LYS A 469 28.73 39.70 22.45
C LYS A 469 29.77 40.05 23.53
N VAL A 470 30.97 39.48 23.41
CA VAL A 470 32.08 39.70 24.35
C VAL A 470 32.50 41.19 24.36
N PRO A 471 32.57 41.84 25.54
CA PRO A 471 33.02 43.23 25.67
C PRO A 471 34.44 43.47 25.17
N ALA A 472 34.73 44.70 24.72
CA ALA A 472 36.04 45.05 24.14
C ALA A 472 37.19 45.02 25.17
N ASP A 473 36.88 45.32 26.42
CA ASP A 473 37.75 45.37 27.60
C ASP A 473 38.04 43.99 28.21
N PHE A 474 37.42 42.91 27.72
CA PHE A 474 37.72 41.53 28.15
C PHE A 474 39.22 41.17 27.98
N LYS A 475 39.93 41.83 27.05
CA LYS A 475 41.37 41.64 26.89
C LYS A 475 42.18 42.12 28.09
N ASP A 476 41.68 43.13 28.80
CA ASP A 476 42.35 43.80 29.90
C ASP A 476 42.05 43.11 31.24
N ASN A 477 40.88 42.46 31.36
CA ASN A 477 40.48 41.68 32.53
C ASN A 477 39.80 40.35 32.13
N LYS A 478 40.62 39.33 31.87
CA LYS A 478 40.14 37.99 31.46
C LYS A 478 39.49 37.19 32.60
N ASP A 479 39.65 37.64 33.84
CA ASP A 479 39.07 37.01 35.02
C ASP A 479 37.66 37.54 35.32
N ALA A 480 37.24 38.62 34.66
CA ALA A 480 35.87 39.12 34.74
C ALA A 480 34.92 38.14 34.03
N PRO A 481 33.88 37.63 34.72
CA PRO A 481 32.87 36.79 34.10
C PRO A 481 32.15 37.51 32.97
N LEU A 482 31.83 36.78 31.91
CA LEU A 482 31.08 37.30 30.78
C LEU A 482 29.57 37.19 31.03
N ASP A 483 28.77 38.05 30.39
CA ASP A 483 27.32 37.91 30.40
C ASP A 483 26.88 36.63 29.66
N PRO A 484 25.81 35.93 30.11
CA PRO A 484 25.27 34.81 29.37
C PRO A 484 24.83 35.24 27.96
N PRO A 485 25.14 34.45 26.91
CA PRO A 485 24.53 34.67 25.61
C PRO A 485 23.01 34.52 25.72
N ASP A 486 22.28 35.22 24.84
CA ASP A 486 20.81 35.17 24.78
C ASP A 486 20.26 33.94 24.04
N PHE A 487 21.09 32.90 23.89
CA PHE A 487 20.76 31.61 23.28
C PHE A 487 21.41 30.47 24.05
N GLY A 488 20.78 29.29 24.03
CA GLY A 488 21.25 28.09 24.71
C GLY A 488 21.92 27.04 23.82
N ALA A 489 21.87 27.22 22.49
CA ALA A 489 22.50 26.32 21.53
C ALA A 489 23.08 27.05 20.32
N VAL A 490 24.08 26.47 19.69
CA VAL A 490 24.74 26.98 18.48
C VAL A 490 24.81 25.90 17.42
N PHE A 491 24.26 26.18 16.24
CA PHE A 491 24.41 25.35 15.06
C PHE A 491 25.68 25.68 14.29
N LEU A 492 26.44 24.64 13.98
CA LEU A 492 27.76 24.67 13.36
C LEU A 492 27.74 23.84 12.06
N PRO A 493 27.29 24.42 10.94
CA PRO A 493 27.17 23.72 9.66
C PRO A 493 28.52 23.52 8.95
N ASP A 494 29.40 22.73 9.56
CA ASP A 494 30.73 22.42 9.02
C ASP A 494 31.10 20.95 9.31
N GLY A 495 32.30 20.53 8.90
CA GLY A 495 32.88 19.24 9.20
C GLY A 495 33.41 19.12 10.63
N TRP A 496 33.70 17.87 11.04
CA TRP A 496 34.19 17.56 12.38
C TRP A 496 35.53 18.25 12.70
N SER A 497 36.47 18.28 11.76
CA SER A 497 37.78 18.92 11.96
C SER A 497 37.68 20.41 12.29
N GLN A 498 36.72 21.10 11.66
CA GLN A 498 36.47 22.52 11.89
C GLN A 498 35.82 22.72 13.26
N ALA A 499 34.86 21.86 13.62
CA ALA A 499 34.27 21.86 14.95
C ALA A 499 35.31 21.68 16.06
N GLN A 500 36.27 20.75 15.87
CA GLN A 500 37.35 20.52 16.84
C GLN A 500 38.23 21.75 17.08
N THR A 501 38.33 22.62 16.07
CA THR A 501 39.08 23.88 16.19
C THR A 501 38.22 25.01 16.75
N LEU A 502 36.91 24.99 16.50
CA LEU A 502 35.97 26.04 16.91
C LEU A 502 35.56 25.95 18.37
N LEU A 503 35.19 24.76 18.85
CA LEU A 503 34.60 24.58 20.18
C LEU A 503 35.50 25.09 21.33
N PRO A 504 36.84 24.89 21.31
CA PRO A 504 37.72 25.49 22.32
C PRO A 504 37.62 27.01 22.41
N ASN A 505 37.35 27.71 21.31
CA ASN A 505 37.16 29.16 21.33
C ASN A 505 35.87 29.56 22.06
N PHE A 506 34.80 28.77 21.94
CA PHE A 506 33.58 29.02 22.73
C PHE A 506 33.83 28.81 24.22
N PHE A 507 34.61 27.78 24.59
CA PHE A 507 34.98 27.54 25.99
C PHE A 507 35.84 28.68 26.56
N PHE A 508 36.75 29.23 25.77
CA PHE A 508 37.55 30.41 26.17
C PHE A 508 36.68 31.63 26.51
N TYR A 509 35.53 31.79 25.85
CA TYR A 509 34.55 32.85 26.12
C TYR A 509 33.34 32.32 26.93
N GLU A 510 33.56 31.38 27.85
CA GLU A 510 32.55 30.85 28.78
C GLU A 510 31.28 30.26 28.14
N GLY A 511 31.42 29.60 26.99
CA GLY A 511 30.34 28.89 26.30
C GLY A 511 30.18 27.41 26.70
N ASP A 512 30.74 26.95 27.81
CA ASP A 512 30.81 25.52 28.17
C ASP A 512 29.46 24.87 28.57
N GLN A 513 28.41 25.69 28.66
CA GLN A 513 27.00 25.36 28.90
C GLN A 513 26.13 25.32 27.64
N LEU A 514 26.67 25.71 26.48
CA LEU A 514 25.92 25.73 25.23
C LEU A 514 25.81 24.32 24.64
N LEU A 515 24.66 24.03 24.05
CA LEU A 515 24.48 22.86 23.19
C LEU A 515 25.06 23.15 21.80
N TYR A 516 25.99 22.32 21.33
CA TYR A 516 26.59 22.45 20.01
C TYR A 516 25.94 21.49 19.03
N LEU A 517 25.30 22.02 17.99
CA LEU A 517 24.58 21.24 16.99
C LEU A 517 25.42 21.19 15.71
N GLY A 518 25.81 19.99 15.26
CA GLY A 518 26.61 19.76 14.06
C GLY A 518 25.82 19.10 12.94
N THR A 519 26.47 18.91 11.79
CA THR A 519 25.87 18.26 10.60
C THR A 519 26.11 16.75 10.58
N SER A 520 25.47 16.04 9.65
CA SER A 520 25.76 14.62 9.41
C SER A 520 27.22 14.33 9.03
N LEU A 521 27.97 15.35 8.57
CA LEU A 521 29.41 15.22 8.33
C LEU A 521 30.19 14.90 9.61
N TRP A 522 29.71 15.36 10.78
CA TRP A 522 30.30 15.00 12.06
C TRP A 522 30.10 13.52 12.33
N SER A 523 28.85 13.06 12.22
CA SER A 523 28.49 11.66 12.46
C SER A 523 29.34 10.70 11.60
N ARG A 524 29.56 11.02 10.32
CA ARG A 524 30.40 10.24 9.41
C ARG A 524 31.89 10.26 9.80
N ALA A 525 32.42 11.42 10.19
CA ALA A 525 33.81 11.53 10.62
C ALA A 525 34.05 10.78 11.94
N LEU A 526 33.05 10.77 12.82
CA LEU A 526 33.12 10.11 14.12
C LEU A 526 33.16 8.58 14.02
N ASP A 527 32.73 7.96 12.92
CA ASP A 527 32.81 6.50 12.73
C ASP A 527 34.27 6.00 12.85
N SER A 528 35.23 6.78 12.35
CA SER A 528 36.66 6.47 12.40
C SER A 528 37.46 7.28 13.43
N ALA A 529 36.85 8.27 14.09
CA ALA A 529 37.55 9.12 15.06
C ALA A 529 37.92 8.36 16.34
N ARG A 530 39.11 8.65 16.87
CA ARG A 530 39.67 8.06 18.09
C ARG A 530 40.32 9.14 18.94
N ASN A 531 40.46 8.88 20.25
CA ASN A 531 41.09 9.78 21.22
C ASN A 531 40.49 11.20 21.23
N ILE A 532 39.16 11.31 21.11
CA ILE A 532 38.46 12.59 21.22
C ILE A 532 38.52 13.08 22.67
N ASP A 533 38.91 14.34 22.86
CA ASP A 533 38.85 15.01 24.16
C ASP A 533 37.41 15.39 24.50
N GLU A 534 36.71 14.49 25.20
CA GLU A 534 35.30 14.65 25.55
C GLU A 534 34.98 15.95 26.32
N HIS A 535 35.97 16.59 26.95
CA HIS A 535 35.77 17.83 27.70
C HIS A 535 35.04 18.90 26.88
N TYR A 536 35.48 19.11 25.64
CA TYR A 536 34.92 20.13 24.75
C TYR A 536 33.62 19.70 24.06
N TYR A 537 33.38 18.39 23.91
CA TYR A 537 32.32 17.85 23.06
C TYR A 537 31.18 17.18 23.84
N ARG A 538 31.21 17.22 25.18
CA ARG A 538 30.18 16.60 26.03
C ARG A 538 28.75 17.09 25.74
N LEU A 539 28.60 18.32 25.27
CA LEU A 539 27.31 18.95 24.89
C LEU A 539 27.19 19.11 23.38
N ALA A 540 27.92 18.31 22.59
CA ALA A 540 27.84 18.32 21.14
C ALA A 540 26.91 17.20 20.64
N VAL A 541 26.11 17.51 19.62
CA VAL A 541 25.17 16.58 18.98
C VAL A 541 25.23 16.73 17.47
N CYS A 542 25.17 15.62 16.74
CA CYS A 542 25.04 15.60 15.29
C CYS A 542 24.07 14.50 14.82
N PRO A 543 23.35 14.69 13.70
CA PRO A 543 22.43 13.69 13.17
C PRO A 543 23.17 12.63 12.33
N GLY A 544 22.58 11.45 12.14
CA GLY A 544 23.07 10.45 11.19
C GLY A 544 22.00 9.44 10.78
N ALA A 545 22.02 9.03 9.52
CA ALA A 545 21.04 8.10 8.96
C ALA A 545 21.36 6.61 9.24
N TRP A 546 22.48 6.31 9.89
CA TRP A 546 22.93 4.94 10.16
C TRP A 546 23.43 4.78 11.59
N TRP A 547 23.04 3.67 12.23
CA TRP A 547 23.54 3.24 13.52
C TRP A 547 23.63 1.71 13.58
N GLU A 548 24.84 1.18 13.75
CA GLU A 548 25.09 -0.27 13.89
C GLU A 548 24.36 -0.90 15.09
N GLY A 549 24.11 -0.12 16.14
CA GLY A 549 23.42 -0.55 17.36
C GLY A 549 21.90 -0.45 17.27
N SER A 550 21.32 -0.02 16.15
CA SER A 550 19.88 -0.09 15.94
C SER A 550 19.44 -1.54 15.75
N GLU A 551 18.15 -1.83 15.93
CA GLU A 551 17.62 -3.18 15.65
C GLU A 551 17.85 -3.59 14.19
N GLY A 552 17.47 -2.71 13.25
CA GLY A 552 17.71 -2.92 11.83
C GLY A 552 19.19 -3.00 11.47
N GLY A 553 20.04 -2.19 12.10
CA GLY A 553 21.49 -2.22 11.92
C GLY A 553 22.12 -3.55 12.36
N ARG A 554 21.73 -4.06 13.54
CA ARG A 554 22.15 -5.40 14.01
C ARG A 554 21.64 -6.51 13.11
N ALA A 555 20.39 -6.42 12.65
CA ALA A 555 19.81 -7.41 11.74
C ALA A 555 20.56 -7.46 10.40
N LEU A 556 20.93 -6.30 9.85
CA LEU A 556 21.76 -6.21 8.65
C LEU A 556 23.17 -6.76 8.90
N GLN A 557 23.80 -6.43 10.03
CA GLN A 557 25.12 -6.97 10.36
C GLN A 557 25.10 -8.50 10.49
N ALA A 558 24.10 -9.07 11.17
CA ALA A 558 23.94 -10.52 11.27
C ALA A 558 23.76 -11.18 9.89
N ALA A 559 23.00 -10.54 9.00
CA ALA A 559 22.82 -10.98 7.63
C ALA A 559 24.14 -11.01 6.84
N LEU A 560 24.93 -9.94 6.92
CA LEU A 560 26.23 -9.85 6.26
C LEU A 560 27.24 -10.85 6.82
N THR A 561 27.24 -11.08 8.13
CA THR A 561 28.11 -12.06 8.78
C THR A 561 27.77 -13.48 8.34
N GLY A 562 26.49 -13.83 8.22
CA GLY A 562 26.06 -15.14 7.72
C GLY A 562 26.57 -15.44 6.31
N GLU A 563 26.64 -14.42 5.45
CA GLU A 563 27.08 -14.54 4.05
C GLU A 563 28.55 -14.17 3.82
N GLY A 564 29.32 -13.85 4.89
CA GLY A 564 30.73 -13.46 4.76
C GLY A 564 30.97 -12.14 4.01
N LEU A 565 30.00 -11.23 3.98
CA LEU A 565 30.02 -10.00 3.18
C LEU A 565 30.62 -8.78 3.91
N GLY A 566 31.17 -8.97 5.12
CA GLY A 566 31.89 -7.93 5.86
C GLY A 566 31.00 -7.08 6.77
N GLN A 567 31.36 -5.79 6.91
CA GLN A 567 30.74 -4.88 7.87
C GLN A 567 29.60 -4.06 7.24
N ALA A 568 28.55 -3.84 8.02
CA ALA A 568 27.46 -2.95 7.69
C ALA A 568 27.91 -1.49 7.85
N ASP A 569 27.53 -0.65 6.89
CA ASP A 569 27.64 0.80 6.98
C ASP A 569 26.42 1.44 6.32
N LEU A 570 26.36 2.79 6.34
CA LEU A 570 25.28 3.54 5.70
C LEU A 570 25.05 3.14 4.24
N TRP A 571 26.11 2.88 3.48
CA TRP A 571 26.01 2.62 2.05
C TRP A 571 25.49 1.20 1.78
N VAL A 572 25.95 0.23 2.56
CA VAL A 572 25.40 -1.14 2.53
C VAL A 572 23.93 -1.13 2.94
N ALA A 573 23.58 -0.39 3.99
CA ALA A 573 22.21 -0.24 4.45
C ALA A 573 21.30 0.42 3.40
N LEU A 574 21.80 1.46 2.71
CA LEU A 574 21.09 2.13 1.62
C LEU A 574 20.72 1.15 0.49
N GLY A 575 21.67 0.35 0.03
CA GLY A 575 21.40 -0.64 -1.01
C GLY A 575 20.47 -1.77 -0.56
N TYR A 576 20.67 -2.25 0.68
CA TYR A 576 19.85 -3.29 1.27
C TYR A 576 18.38 -2.86 1.45
N ASP A 577 18.16 -1.67 2.01
CA ASP A 577 16.83 -1.12 2.22
C ASP A 577 16.16 -0.77 0.89
N PHE A 578 16.88 -0.16 -0.05
CA PHE A 578 16.31 0.23 -1.34
C PHE A 578 15.80 -0.96 -2.15
N VAL A 579 16.57 -2.06 -2.24
CA VAL A 579 16.12 -3.24 -3.01
C VAL A 579 14.92 -3.92 -2.35
N ARG A 580 14.89 -4.01 -1.01
CA ARG A 580 13.71 -4.49 -0.27
C ARG A 580 12.49 -3.61 -0.51
N PHE A 581 12.68 -2.30 -0.44
CA PHE A 581 11.65 -1.31 -0.75
C PHE A 581 11.13 -1.46 -2.19
N ALA A 582 12.02 -1.50 -3.18
CA ALA A 582 11.65 -1.64 -4.59
C ALA A 582 10.94 -2.97 -4.89
N GLY A 583 11.41 -4.07 -4.28
CA GLY A 583 10.72 -5.36 -4.35
C GLY A 583 9.29 -5.28 -3.81
N LYS A 584 9.08 -4.58 -2.69
CA LYS A 584 7.74 -4.33 -2.13
C LYS A 584 6.91 -3.34 -2.95
N LEU A 585 7.53 -2.36 -3.61
CA LEU A 585 6.84 -1.44 -4.53
C LEU A 585 6.22 -2.20 -5.71
N GLY A 586 6.95 -3.21 -6.18
CA GLY A 586 6.55 -4.10 -7.26
C GLY A 586 6.63 -3.43 -8.63
N THR A 587 5.99 -4.06 -9.62
CA THR A 587 5.88 -3.59 -11.00
C THR A 587 4.90 -2.43 -11.11
N LEU A 588 5.29 -1.36 -11.80
CA LEU A 588 4.38 -0.26 -12.11
C LEU A 588 3.47 -0.61 -13.31
N PRO A 589 2.22 -0.13 -13.34
CA PRO A 589 1.33 -0.33 -14.49
C PRO A 589 1.90 0.31 -15.76
N ALA A 590 1.48 -0.20 -16.92
CA ALA A 590 1.84 0.43 -18.18
C ALA A 590 1.25 1.85 -18.25
N GLY A 591 2.08 2.85 -18.53
CA GLY A 591 1.65 4.26 -18.56
C GLY A 591 1.35 4.85 -17.19
N TRP A 592 2.00 4.35 -16.13
CA TRP A 592 1.89 4.85 -14.76
C TRP A 592 2.03 6.38 -14.67
N ASN A 593 1.40 6.95 -13.64
CA ASN A 593 1.53 8.34 -13.25
C ASN A 593 2.04 8.45 -11.79
N PRO A 594 2.48 9.63 -11.32
CA PRO A 594 3.06 9.77 -9.99
C PRO A 594 2.16 9.34 -8.83
N ALA A 595 0.84 9.43 -8.97
CA ALA A 595 -0.11 8.97 -7.95
C ALA A 595 -0.04 7.44 -7.77
N ASP A 596 0.14 6.69 -8.87
CA ASP A 596 0.30 5.23 -8.83
C ASP A 596 1.57 4.83 -8.05
N VAL A 597 2.63 5.63 -8.18
CA VAL A 597 3.87 5.42 -7.43
C VAL A 597 3.64 5.73 -5.95
N ASN A 598 3.03 6.88 -5.62
CA ASN A 598 2.76 7.29 -4.24
C ASN A 598 1.87 6.30 -3.49
N GLU A 599 0.83 5.77 -4.14
CA GLU A 599 -0.02 4.71 -3.58
C GLU A 599 0.80 3.46 -3.23
N ARG A 600 1.70 3.06 -4.13
CA ARG A 600 2.57 1.89 -3.91
C ARG A 600 3.62 2.14 -2.84
N ILE A 601 4.17 3.36 -2.73
CA ILE A 601 5.11 3.74 -1.66
C ILE A 601 4.48 3.53 -0.29
N ALA A 602 3.20 3.90 -0.11
CA ALA A 602 2.50 3.68 1.16
C ALA A 602 2.50 2.20 1.58
N SER A 603 2.32 1.28 0.63
CA SER A 603 2.42 -0.16 0.90
C SER A 603 3.87 -0.65 1.08
N ALA A 604 4.82 -0.08 0.34
CA ALA A 604 6.22 -0.53 0.30
C ALA A 604 7.04 -0.07 1.51
N SER A 605 6.72 1.11 2.05
CA SER A 605 7.38 1.71 3.22
C SER A 605 7.11 0.97 4.53
N SER A 606 6.11 0.08 4.57
CA SER A 606 5.88 -0.84 5.70
C SER A 606 6.95 -1.95 5.74
N MET A 607 8.16 -1.59 6.14
CA MET A 607 9.29 -2.50 6.33
C MET A 607 10.20 -2.04 7.46
N ASP A 608 10.89 -2.99 8.09
CA ASP A 608 11.94 -2.67 9.05
C ASP A 608 13.17 -2.18 8.28
N PHE A 609 13.41 -0.88 8.33
CA PHE A 609 14.60 -0.26 7.75
C PHE A 609 15.85 -0.63 8.56
N SER A 610 16.96 -0.88 7.86
CA SER A 610 18.26 -1.01 8.48
C SER A 610 18.88 0.36 8.79
N MET A 611 18.61 1.36 7.96
CA MET A 611 18.90 2.77 8.24
C MET A 611 17.87 3.40 9.21
N ALA A 612 18.06 4.68 9.53
CA ALA A 612 17.00 5.51 10.07
C ALA A 612 15.75 5.41 9.17
N PRO A 613 14.54 5.15 9.70
CA PRO A 613 13.36 4.92 8.88
C PRO A 613 13.04 6.12 7.98
N ILE A 614 12.75 5.83 6.70
CA ILE A 614 12.25 6.82 5.74
C ILE A 614 10.75 6.63 5.60
N SER A 615 10.03 7.75 5.67
CA SER A 615 8.59 7.83 5.43
C SER A 615 8.33 8.78 4.27
N TRP A 616 7.19 8.64 3.59
CA TRP A 616 6.73 9.57 2.57
C TRP A 616 5.34 10.04 2.93
N ASP A 617 5.07 11.33 2.73
CA ASP A 617 3.72 11.84 2.87
C ASP A 617 2.81 11.42 1.69
N GLY A 618 1.53 11.79 1.74
CA GLY A 618 0.58 11.46 0.67
C GLY A 618 0.89 12.11 -0.68
N GLN A 619 1.82 13.07 -0.74
CA GLN A 619 2.31 13.67 -1.98
C GLN A 619 3.60 13.01 -2.48
N GLY A 620 4.18 12.07 -1.73
CA GLY A 620 5.41 11.39 -2.08
C GLY A 620 6.68 12.15 -1.67
N VAL A 621 6.59 13.10 -0.73
CA VAL A 621 7.75 13.81 -0.18
C VAL A 621 8.36 13.01 0.97
N ALA A 622 9.65 12.69 0.88
CA ALA A 622 10.33 11.86 1.87
C ALA A 622 10.67 12.66 3.15
N MET A 623 10.57 12.00 4.30
CA MET A 623 11.07 12.49 5.58
C MET A 623 11.79 11.34 6.30
N GLN A 624 12.94 11.62 6.92
CA GLN A 624 13.73 10.63 7.65
C GLN A 624 14.00 11.10 9.08
N GLU A 625 13.60 10.32 10.06
CA GLU A 625 13.89 10.61 11.47
C GLU A 625 15.29 10.11 11.83
N MET A 626 16.26 11.03 11.88
CA MET A 626 17.67 10.66 12.00
C MET A 626 18.06 10.31 13.45
N TYR A 627 19.00 9.39 13.61
CA TYR A 627 19.63 9.15 14.89
C TYR A 627 20.47 10.36 15.31
N LEU A 628 20.42 10.72 16.59
CA LEU A 628 21.22 11.81 17.14
C LEU A 628 22.39 11.23 17.94
N PHE A 629 23.59 11.72 17.67
CA PHE A 629 24.81 11.22 18.28
C PHE A 629 25.59 12.32 18.98
N SER A 630 26.18 11.98 20.12
CA SER A 630 27.23 12.79 20.74
C SER A 630 28.61 12.20 20.45
N PRO A 631 29.64 13.03 20.22
CA PRO A 631 31.03 12.58 20.21
C PRO A 631 31.39 11.85 21.51
N ALA A 632 32.19 10.81 21.38
CA ALA A 632 32.74 10.01 22.48
C ALA A 632 34.22 9.74 22.21
N ARG A 633 34.98 9.35 23.25
CA ARG A 633 36.44 9.12 23.15
C ARG A 633 36.84 8.29 21.94
N ASN A 634 36.06 7.25 21.65
CA ASN A 634 36.28 6.33 20.52
C ASN A 634 35.09 6.34 19.55
N GLY A 635 34.74 7.51 19.05
CA GLY A 635 33.79 7.70 17.97
C GLY A 635 32.54 8.45 18.41
N LYS A 636 31.38 7.81 18.33
CA LYS A 636 30.09 8.43 18.70
C LYS A 636 29.21 7.49 19.49
N ARG A 637 28.31 8.09 20.28
CA ARG A 637 27.28 7.37 21.05
C ARG A 637 25.93 8.00 20.80
N LEU A 638 24.86 7.21 20.87
CA LEU A 638 23.49 7.72 20.76
C LEU A 638 23.20 8.72 21.90
N VAL A 639 22.51 9.81 21.57
CA VAL A 639 22.09 10.82 22.54
C VAL A 639 21.03 10.24 23.46
N ASN A 640 21.22 10.41 24.76
CA ASN A 640 20.15 10.32 25.75
C ASN A 640 19.81 11.74 26.18
N ALA A 641 18.59 12.20 25.86
CA ALA A 641 18.19 13.58 26.10
C ALA A 641 18.13 13.95 27.59
N ALA A 642 17.73 13.03 28.46
CA ALA A 642 17.71 13.26 29.91
C ALA A 642 19.13 13.47 30.45
N THR A 643 20.06 12.58 30.10
CA THR A 643 21.47 12.71 30.49
C THR A 643 22.10 13.99 29.94
N LEU A 644 21.74 14.38 28.72
CA LEU A 644 22.21 15.62 28.09
C LEU A 644 21.64 16.86 28.79
N ALA A 645 20.34 16.86 29.14
CA ALA A 645 19.69 17.93 29.90
C ALA A 645 20.36 18.13 31.27
N ASP A 646 20.63 17.04 32.00
CA ASP A 646 21.36 17.07 33.27
C ASP A 646 22.77 17.65 33.11
N ALA A 647 23.48 17.28 32.04
CA ALA A 647 24.82 17.79 31.77
C ALA A 647 24.81 19.30 31.46
N ILE A 648 23.79 19.79 30.73
CA ILE A 648 23.57 21.21 30.45
C ILE A 648 23.24 21.96 31.76
N ALA A 649 22.34 21.44 32.59
CA ALA A 649 21.97 22.05 33.87
C ALA A 649 23.19 22.19 34.79
N LYS A 650 23.99 21.12 34.93
CA LYS A 650 25.24 21.16 35.71
C LYS A 650 26.27 22.15 35.15
N ALA A 651 26.31 22.35 33.82
CA ALA A 651 27.19 23.34 33.22
C ALA A 651 26.74 24.77 33.54
N ARG A 652 25.43 25.05 33.50
CA ARG A 652 24.85 26.34 33.91
C ARG A 652 25.12 26.62 35.39
N GLU A 653 24.86 25.66 36.27
CA GLU A 653 25.09 25.80 37.71
C GLU A 653 26.58 26.05 38.03
N ARG A 654 27.50 25.33 37.39
CA ARG A 654 28.95 25.59 37.56
C ARG A 654 29.31 27.02 37.20
N ARG A 655 28.71 27.57 36.14
CA ARG A 655 28.97 28.94 35.70
C ARG A 655 28.38 29.97 36.67
N GLU A 656 27.16 29.78 37.13
CA GLU A 656 26.53 30.62 38.15
C GLU A 656 27.38 30.67 39.43
N ARG A 657 27.89 29.52 39.89
CA ARG A 657 28.82 29.49 41.03
C ARG A 657 30.14 30.25 40.78
N ARG A 658 30.65 30.28 39.54
CA ARG A 658 31.84 31.07 39.18
C ARG A 658 31.55 32.57 39.26
N LEU A 659 30.38 32.99 38.77
CA LEU A 659 29.90 34.38 38.86
C LEU A 659 29.76 34.82 40.33
N GLU A 660 29.04 34.06 41.15
CA GLU A 660 28.87 34.37 42.59
C GLU A 660 30.21 34.43 43.34
N ALA A 661 31.14 33.54 43.01
CA ALA A 661 32.47 33.52 43.64
C ALA A 661 33.31 34.74 43.24
N TYR A 662 33.14 35.27 42.02
CA TYR A 662 33.80 36.48 41.56
C TYR A 662 33.23 37.73 42.23
N GLU A 663 31.90 37.86 42.30
CA GLU A 663 31.21 38.96 42.98
C GLU A 663 31.66 39.06 44.45
N LYS A 664 31.68 37.93 45.17
CA LYS A 664 32.18 37.88 46.56
C LYS A 664 33.65 38.30 46.71
N ARG A 665 34.50 38.04 45.70
CA ARG A 665 35.92 38.46 45.73
C ARG A 665 36.06 39.97 45.56
N ILE A 666 35.27 40.58 44.67
CA ILE A 666 35.26 42.04 44.49
C ILE A 666 34.74 42.73 45.76
N GLU A 667 33.65 42.22 46.34
CA GLU A 667 33.09 42.76 47.59
C GLU A 667 34.03 42.63 48.80
N GLY A 668 34.79 41.53 48.87
CA GLY A 668 35.76 41.27 49.94
C GLY A 668 37.13 41.95 49.79
N GLY A 669 37.53 42.31 48.57
CA GLY A 669 38.80 42.97 48.25
C GLY A 669 38.76 44.50 48.30
N GLY A 670 37.59 45.10 48.53
CA GLY A 670 37.38 46.54 48.65
C GLY A 670 37.42 47.11 50.07
N ARG A 671 38.14 46.46 51.00
CA ARG A 671 38.38 46.96 52.37
C ARG A 671 39.81 47.39 52.61
#